data_AF-A0A5Q4BJP5-F1
#
_entry.id   AF-A0A5Q4BJP5-F1
#
_cell.length_a   1.000
_cell.length_b   1.000
_cell.length_c   1.000
_cell.angle_alpha   90.00
_cell.angle_beta   90.00
_cell.angle_gamma   90.00
#
_symmetry.space_group_name_H-M   'P 1'
#
loop_
_entity.id
_entity.type
_entity.pdbx_description
1 polymer ?
#
loop_
_entity_poly.entity_id
_entity_poly.type
_entity_poly.pdbx_seq_one_letter_code
_entity_poly.pdbx_strand_id
1 'polypeptide(L)'
;MRARSRLLWAATLAASRALLVIAQLSDDADSIVEPAEFNIVEALLQHGINVSGIPDLCSSLKFIYGDDAVETRDEVAYTDFTSLYWSTIQAEVRPYCIFKPFEPEHVSVVVLLSRLTQCPFAAKSGGHAAMAGASSIEGGITVAFTNMRGISLSADRKVASVQPGNVWGDVYQELTKYDVTVIGGRIYSVGVGGLTTGGGISFFSGLYGWACDNVDSYDVVIATGAIVRVTETSFPDLFWALRGGGNNFGLVVGFNFRTVPLPGGNMWGGSRTYTEDQFPRVAEAYANIIANAEEDPRAGLWHVYLYLNGTKLSPTTLYYAEPGGQDADIFSEWNAIPAVADTTRNLAVADYARENTENTPLGLREIFAVITTKADVEIVDLARDIYFEEALAVADVPGIVPCLVAQGITVPMLKAMRRSGGNALGLNVEDGPLYILEVSVMWSNRGDDDAVYAFASAVLGRVNAEAKARGLGNDYVYMNYAARFQDVVAGYGAENKARLKRVAKKYDPKEVFQKLQPGYFKLDRAPVSDPRAADQFAALVRIDGRVDETAIAAVYDQLKPFSPELLVGQWEGGSFDTGHPTHQQLRIFKWAGKDFRSVDDVDPIMGYDKDGKRAWVREVRFRGVVTASMVYDKFPINIIDSFRYVDDNTRERNMRMASTPASPALDAASRTQRNSQTATSQRLRKREYDRKAQRVAREKKKNRIAQLESLVEKLSHQDDNATTASLMAQLSRVTEQRDKLVTCLRTTSSVFSGHVREAETWDSDEATGELPLHRPVDVVSHQGSSSLSASATPGTASVPVLENDAETNKNQQNANDMEMLLDESIFDIDHLLDDVMFEPEVPTTTPPVTMNEPRSPPLPLASLTEKSSPVMTQQQRQQPPECHCSSTLLVRRLSDGSQVSCNNWKAGNEILKEPFVLSDAVLSLEDKTSEDIPVHAVLHGWDSLAHSGRMTPLWRKVRQLDELCFSACGQTERLAVLFIIHLLMRAYADPGLVKSAVIPQWYLKSPLQEISHDPSADYFAWPALRYRFAVSPHQYCGNMFWHMFKEHLRIVWPYDFRDCYVRNVQLGTYGLSSLFRESVHNLRCWTMEPDFFDRFPELRQDMSHTEVPRDAIPRSRVP
;
A
#
# COMPACT_ATOMS: atom_id res chain seq x y z
N MET A 1 30.53 12.88 -40.52
CA MET A 1 30.99 11.76 -39.67
C MET A 1 29.93 11.27 -38.70
N ARG A 2 29.47 12.04 -37.70
CA ARG A 2 28.55 11.59 -36.62
C ARG A 2 27.37 10.68 -37.04
N ALA A 3 26.71 10.95 -38.17
CA ALA A 3 25.64 10.08 -38.68
C ALA A 3 26.11 8.66 -39.09
N ARG A 4 27.29 8.53 -39.73
CA ARG A 4 27.88 7.21 -40.04
C ARG A 4 28.29 6.46 -38.76
N SER A 5 28.72 7.17 -37.72
CA SER A 5 29.02 6.56 -36.41
C SER A 5 27.77 5.94 -35.78
N ARG A 6 26.61 6.61 -35.83
CA ARG A 6 25.33 6.05 -35.36
C ARG A 6 24.89 4.83 -36.19
N LEU A 7 25.07 4.86 -37.51
CA LEU A 7 24.77 3.71 -38.38
C LEU A 7 25.70 2.51 -38.13
N LEU A 8 27.00 2.72 -37.87
CA LEU A 8 27.91 1.63 -37.47
C LEU A 8 27.56 1.07 -36.08
N TRP A 9 27.16 1.92 -35.13
CA TRP A 9 26.68 1.47 -33.82
C TRP A 9 25.39 0.64 -33.92
N ALA A 10 24.42 1.09 -34.72
CA ALA A 10 23.21 0.31 -34.99
C ALA A 10 23.52 -1.03 -35.69
N ALA A 11 24.47 -1.06 -36.63
CA ALA A 11 24.90 -2.28 -37.30
C ALA A 11 25.66 -3.25 -36.38
N THR A 12 26.44 -2.74 -35.41
CA THR A 12 27.10 -3.58 -34.41
C THR A 12 26.15 -4.11 -33.35
N LEU A 13 25.16 -3.33 -32.90
CA LEU A 13 24.01 -3.84 -32.12
C LEU A 13 23.22 -4.90 -32.92
N ALA A 14 23.02 -4.65 -34.22
CA ALA A 14 22.63 -5.59 -35.27
C ALA A 14 23.30 -6.97 -35.14
N ALA A 15 24.63 -6.96 -35.22
CA ALA A 15 25.49 -8.14 -35.20
C ALA A 15 25.57 -8.79 -33.81
N SER A 16 25.55 -8.02 -32.72
CA SER A 16 25.50 -8.55 -31.36
C SER A 16 24.18 -9.26 -31.06
N ARG A 17 23.04 -8.75 -31.57
CA ARG A 17 21.75 -9.46 -31.52
C ARG A 17 21.77 -10.81 -32.26
N ALA A 18 22.68 -11.01 -33.24
CA ALA A 18 22.86 -12.31 -33.90
C ALA A 18 23.75 -13.30 -33.10
N LEU A 19 24.50 -12.83 -32.10
CA LEU A 19 25.38 -13.68 -31.26
C LEU A 19 24.70 -14.14 -29.96
N LEU A 20 23.72 -13.41 -29.42
CA LEU A 20 22.94 -13.84 -28.24
C LEU A 20 21.85 -14.88 -28.55
N VAL A 21 21.56 -15.19 -29.82
CA VAL A 21 20.55 -16.20 -30.22
C VAL A 21 20.98 -17.64 -29.90
N ILE A 22 22.25 -17.87 -29.52
CA ILE A 22 22.82 -19.22 -29.33
C ILE A 22 22.16 -19.99 -28.16
N ALA A 23 21.50 -19.31 -27.21
CA ALA A 23 20.72 -19.96 -26.14
C ALA A 23 19.32 -20.46 -26.57
N GLN A 24 18.85 -20.16 -27.79
CA GLN A 24 17.55 -20.64 -28.31
C GLN A 24 17.63 -21.99 -29.04
N LEU A 25 18.84 -22.59 -29.13
CA LEU A 25 19.09 -23.82 -29.90
C LEU A 25 19.98 -24.86 -29.17
N SER A 26 20.25 -24.66 -27.88
CA SER A 26 21.02 -25.60 -27.05
C SER A 26 20.12 -26.33 -26.04
N ASP A 27 19.59 -27.50 -26.41
CA ASP A 27 18.92 -28.44 -25.48
C ASP A 27 19.89 -29.07 -24.47
N ASP A 28 21.20 -28.82 -24.60
CA ASP A 28 22.24 -29.34 -23.72
C ASP A 28 22.27 -28.60 -22.38
N ALA A 29 21.47 -29.10 -21.43
CA ALA A 29 21.24 -28.44 -20.14
C ALA A 29 22.50 -28.22 -19.28
N ASP A 30 23.58 -28.99 -19.51
CA ASP A 30 24.85 -28.82 -18.82
C ASP A 30 25.62 -27.58 -19.31
N SER A 31 25.33 -27.07 -20.51
CA SER A 31 25.97 -25.85 -21.06
C SER A 31 25.52 -24.55 -20.37
N ILE A 32 24.42 -24.59 -19.62
CA ILE A 32 23.81 -23.42 -18.96
C ILE A 32 24.04 -23.42 -17.43
N VAL A 33 24.51 -24.54 -16.85
CA VAL A 33 24.94 -24.60 -15.46
C VAL A 33 26.13 -23.66 -15.25
N GLU A 34 26.12 -22.87 -14.16
CA GLU A 34 27.17 -21.87 -13.92
C GLU A 34 28.57 -22.51 -13.85
N PRO A 35 29.50 -22.18 -14.76
CA PRO A 35 30.84 -22.75 -14.74
C PRO A 35 31.62 -22.30 -13.50
N ALA A 36 32.56 -23.13 -13.05
CA ALA A 36 33.30 -22.89 -11.80
C ALA A 36 34.03 -21.54 -11.75
N GLU A 37 34.44 -21.00 -12.91
CA GLU A 37 35.12 -19.72 -13.09
C GLU A 37 34.22 -18.63 -13.74
N PHE A 38 32.89 -18.70 -13.54
CA PHE A 38 31.94 -17.76 -14.14
C PHE A 38 32.27 -16.29 -13.83
N ASN A 39 32.52 -15.52 -14.89
CA ASN A 39 32.99 -14.15 -14.82
C ASN A 39 31.84 -13.15 -15.09
N ILE A 40 31.25 -12.62 -14.01
CA ILE A 40 30.13 -11.66 -14.07
C ILE A 40 30.49 -10.41 -14.91
N VAL A 41 31.76 -9.96 -14.86
CA VAL A 41 32.22 -8.79 -15.63
C VAL A 41 32.22 -9.08 -17.14
N GLU A 42 32.54 -10.30 -17.53
CA GLU A 42 32.55 -10.71 -18.93
C GLU A 42 31.14 -10.99 -19.47
N ALA A 43 30.25 -11.57 -18.66
CA ALA A 43 28.82 -11.66 -18.99
C ALA A 43 28.22 -10.26 -19.22
N LEU A 44 28.51 -9.29 -18.34
CA LEU A 44 28.09 -7.90 -18.53
C LEU A 44 28.68 -7.27 -19.81
N LEU A 45 29.95 -7.53 -20.12
CA LEU A 45 30.57 -7.08 -21.38
C LEU A 45 29.94 -7.72 -22.63
N GLN A 46 29.46 -8.96 -22.55
CA GLN A 46 28.69 -9.60 -23.64
C GLN A 46 27.33 -8.91 -23.87
N HIS A 47 26.69 -8.40 -22.81
CA HIS A 47 25.55 -7.48 -22.89
C HIS A 47 25.94 -6.02 -23.25
N GLY A 48 27.21 -5.75 -23.59
CA GLY A 48 27.71 -4.42 -23.96
C GLY A 48 28.01 -3.48 -22.79
N ILE A 49 27.90 -3.95 -21.55
CA ILE A 49 27.98 -3.15 -20.32
C ILE A 49 29.44 -3.07 -19.83
N ASN A 50 30.11 -1.95 -20.10
CA ASN A 50 31.50 -1.73 -19.67
C ASN A 50 31.61 -1.38 -18.18
N VAL A 51 31.93 -2.40 -17.37
CA VAL A 51 32.02 -2.33 -15.91
C VAL A 51 33.07 -1.33 -15.37
N SER A 52 34.06 -0.94 -16.17
CA SER A 52 35.15 -0.05 -15.72
C SER A 52 34.76 1.42 -15.45
N GLY A 53 33.56 1.84 -15.88
CA GLY A 53 33.04 3.20 -15.67
C GLY A 53 31.75 3.27 -14.83
N ILE A 54 31.40 2.19 -14.12
CA ILE A 54 30.08 2.03 -13.48
C ILE A 54 30.06 2.65 -12.07
N PRO A 55 29.06 3.52 -11.75
CA PRO A 55 28.87 4.12 -10.42
C PRO A 55 28.15 3.15 -9.46
N ASP A 56 27.36 3.66 -8.49
CA ASP A 56 26.43 2.79 -7.74
C ASP A 56 25.32 2.23 -8.63
N LEU A 57 24.68 1.16 -8.19
CA LEU A 57 23.83 0.33 -9.02
C LEU A 57 22.63 1.07 -9.65
N CYS A 58 22.01 2.00 -8.94
CA CYS A 58 20.85 2.73 -9.46
C CYS A 58 21.26 3.79 -10.48
N SER A 59 22.32 4.56 -10.20
CA SER A 59 22.95 5.43 -11.19
C SER A 59 23.46 4.65 -12.42
N SER A 60 23.83 3.38 -12.25
CA SER A 60 24.27 2.50 -13.34
C SER A 60 23.12 2.13 -14.27
N LEU A 61 21.99 1.66 -13.72
CA LEU A 61 20.80 1.34 -14.51
C LEU A 61 20.25 2.59 -15.20
N LYS A 62 20.25 3.75 -14.54
CA LYS A 62 19.81 5.03 -15.09
C LYS A 62 20.73 5.52 -16.22
N PHE A 63 22.04 5.31 -16.11
CA PHE A 63 23.01 5.57 -17.18
C PHE A 63 22.87 4.63 -18.40
N ILE A 64 22.52 3.35 -18.18
CA ILE A 64 22.40 2.35 -19.25
C ILE A 64 21.06 2.50 -20.00
N TYR A 65 19.96 2.73 -19.29
CA TYR A 65 18.59 2.65 -19.83
C TYR A 65 17.84 4.00 -19.90
N GLY A 66 18.41 5.07 -19.35
CA GLY A 66 17.79 6.40 -19.29
C GLY A 66 16.87 6.61 -18.11
N ASP A 67 16.35 7.83 -17.99
CA ASP A 67 15.57 8.27 -16.83
C ASP A 67 14.21 7.56 -16.72
N ASP A 68 13.54 7.32 -17.86
CA ASP A 68 12.24 6.63 -17.95
C ASP A 68 12.25 5.17 -17.43
N ALA A 69 13.45 4.60 -17.25
CA ALA A 69 13.64 3.22 -16.79
C ALA A 69 13.96 3.10 -15.29
N VAL A 70 14.37 4.19 -14.61
CA VAL A 70 14.84 4.15 -13.21
C VAL A 70 14.33 5.32 -12.41
N GLU A 71 13.45 5.02 -11.45
CA GLU A 71 12.86 6.02 -10.54
C GLU A 71 13.63 6.05 -9.22
N THR A 72 14.01 7.24 -8.78
CA THR A 72 14.81 7.46 -7.55
C THR A 72 13.99 8.15 -6.47
N ARG A 73 14.44 8.04 -5.20
CA ARG A 73 13.68 8.49 -4.01
C ARG A 73 13.25 9.96 -4.01
N ASP A 74 13.93 10.82 -4.76
CA ASP A 74 13.66 12.27 -4.84
C ASP A 74 12.65 12.63 -5.95
N GLU A 75 12.13 11.65 -6.69
CA GLU A 75 11.22 11.82 -7.83
C GLU A 75 9.77 11.49 -7.44
N VAL A 76 8.80 12.27 -7.96
CA VAL A 76 7.36 12.05 -7.66
C VAL A 76 6.92 10.65 -8.07
N ALA A 77 7.34 10.17 -9.25
CA ALA A 77 6.99 8.86 -9.78
C ALA A 77 7.42 7.68 -8.88
N TYR A 78 8.50 7.82 -8.08
CA TYR A 78 8.88 6.84 -7.06
C TYR A 78 7.83 6.77 -5.93
N THR A 79 7.28 7.93 -5.53
CA THR A 79 6.24 8.02 -4.50
C THR A 79 4.92 7.45 -5.02
N ASP A 80 4.56 7.77 -6.26
CA ASP A 80 3.38 7.20 -6.92
C ASP A 80 3.49 5.68 -7.00
N PHE A 81 4.61 5.16 -7.51
CA PHE A 81 4.86 3.71 -7.59
C PHE A 81 4.84 3.02 -6.22
N THR A 82 5.44 3.63 -5.18
CA THR A 82 5.47 3.02 -3.84
C THR A 82 4.13 3.10 -3.12
N SER A 83 3.21 3.98 -3.51
CA SER A 83 1.82 3.96 -3.00
C SER A 83 0.95 2.86 -3.64
N LEU A 84 1.27 2.44 -4.87
CA LEU A 84 0.51 1.44 -5.65
C LEU A 84 0.86 -0.03 -5.32
N TYR A 85 0.85 -0.37 -4.02
CA TYR A 85 0.88 -1.74 -3.51
C TYR A 85 -0.44 -2.09 -2.84
N TRP A 86 -0.89 -3.34 -2.97
CA TRP A 86 -2.15 -3.81 -2.38
C TRP A 86 -2.16 -3.61 -0.85
N SER A 87 -1.21 -4.27 -0.16
CA SER A 87 -0.98 -4.07 1.26
C SER A 87 -0.01 -2.91 1.50
N THR A 88 -0.39 -2.00 2.40
CA THR A 88 0.47 -0.90 2.87
C THR A 88 1.74 -1.39 3.57
N ILE A 89 1.76 -2.63 4.09
CA ILE A 89 2.96 -3.28 4.65
C ILE A 89 4.09 -3.35 3.59
N GLN A 90 3.77 -3.38 2.30
CA GLN A 90 4.76 -3.25 1.22
C GLN A 90 4.99 -1.80 0.76
N ALA A 91 3.98 -0.93 0.84
CA ALA A 91 4.13 0.50 0.52
C ALA A 91 5.04 1.26 1.52
N GLU A 92 5.10 0.79 2.78
CA GLU A 92 6.01 1.33 3.80
C GLU A 92 7.49 1.07 3.49
N VAL A 93 7.80 0.01 2.71
CA VAL A 93 9.16 -0.42 2.38
C VAL A 93 9.79 0.53 1.36
N ARG A 94 11.01 0.99 1.61
CA ARG A 94 11.68 1.99 0.77
C ARG A 94 12.82 1.36 -0.05
N PRO A 95 12.59 0.98 -1.32
CA PRO A 95 13.69 0.66 -2.23
C PRO A 95 14.64 1.86 -2.40
N TYR A 96 15.89 1.60 -2.74
CA TYR A 96 16.87 2.64 -3.09
C TYR A 96 16.58 3.22 -4.49
N CYS A 97 16.16 2.37 -5.44
CA CYS A 97 15.47 2.79 -6.66
C CYS A 97 14.50 1.71 -7.16
N ILE A 98 13.62 2.10 -8.09
CA ILE A 98 12.75 1.20 -8.85
C ILE A 98 13.33 1.10 -10.26
N PHE A 99 13.39 -0.11 -10.82
CA PHE A 99 13.84 -0.36 -12.20
C PHE A 99 12.73 -0.98 -13.02
N LYS A 100 12.39 -0.37 -14.15
CA LYS A 100 11.30 -0.78 -15.05
C LYS A 100 11.87 -1.36 -16.35
N PRO A 101 12.22 -2.67 -16.39
CA PRO A 101 12.70 -3.33 -17.60
C PRO A 101 11.65 -3.32 -18.72
N PHE A 102 12.10 -3.28 -19.98
CA PHE A 102 11.25 -3.29 -21.19
C PHE A 102 11.37 -4.62 -21.98
N GLU A 103 12.57 -5.19 -22.06
CA GLU A 103 12.84 -6.49 -22.70
C GLU A 103 13.58 -7.44 -21.74
N PRO A 104 13.48 -8.79 -21.89
CA PRO A 104 14.13 -9.79 -21.02
C PRO A 104 15.62 -9.53 -20.73
N GLU A 105 16.34 -8.96 -21.69
CA GLU A 105 17.76 -8.64 -21.61
C GLU A 105 18.04 -7.59 -20.52
N HIS A 106 17.10 -6.68 -20.25
CA HIS A 106 17.19 -5.72 -19.14
C HIS A 106 17.13 -6.45 -17.79
N VAL A 107 16.34 -7.53 -17.72
CA VAL A 107 16.17 -8.36 -16.52
C VAL A 107 17.42 -9.19 -16.25
N SER A 108 18.08 -9.69 -17.30
CA SER A 108 19.41 -10.31 -17.21
C SER A 108 20.46 -9.35 -16.64
N VAL A 109 20.57 -8.14 -17.21
CA VAL A 109 21.56 -7.15 -16.80
C VAL A 109 21.38 -6.73 -15.34
N VAL A 110 20.14 -6.52 -14.86
CA VAL A 110 19.93 -6.16 -13.44
C VAL A 110 20.24 -7.33 -12.50
N VAL A 111 20.00 -8.59 -12.87
CA VAL A 111 20.43 -9.76 -12.09
C VAL A 111 21.96 -9.83 -12.03
N LEU A 112 22.66 -9.68 -13.17
CA LEU A 112 24.12 -9.69 -13.22
C LEU A 112 24.77 -8.53 -12.44
N LEU A 113 24.22 -7.31 -12.55
CA LEU A 113 24.71 -6.16 -11.80
C LEU A 113 24.42 -6.27 -10.29
N SER A 114 23.27 -6.85 -9.90
CA SER A 114 22.97 -7.17 -8.49
C SER A 114 23.97 -8.19 -7.93
N ARG A 115 24.30 -9.24 -8.71
CA ARG A 115 25.35 -10.20 -8.36
C ARG A 115 26.73 -9.54 -8.22
N LEU A 116 27.10 -8.65 -9.14
CA LEU A 116 28.38 -7.95 -9.11
C LEU A 116 28.55 -7.07 -7.86
N THR A 117 27.50 -6.33 -7.52
CA THR A 117 27.49 -5.33 -6.43
C THR A 117 27.11 -5.91 -5.06
N GLN A 118 26.54 -7.12 -5.03
CA GLN A 118 25.86 -7.72 -3.87
C GLN A 118 24.67 -6.88 -3.36
N CYS A 119 24.11 -6.00 -4.20
CA CYS A 119 22.88 -5.29 -3.88
C CYS A 119 21.68 -6.25 -3.94
N PRO A 120 20.78 -6.25 -2.95
CA PRO A 120 19.59 -7.07 -2.99
C PRO A 120 18.48 -6.43 -3.83
N PHE A 121 17.55 -7.25 -4.32
CA PHE A 121 16.42 -6.83 -5.16
C PHE A 121 15.12 -7.57 -4.77
N ALA A 122 13.98 -6.98 -5.11
CA ALA A 122 12.68 -7.63 -5.15
C ALA A 122 12.07 -7.51 -6.54
N ALA A 123 11.01 -8.28 -6.83
CA ALA A 123 10.34 -8.27 -8.13
C ALA A 123 8.84 -7.96 -7.96
N LYS A 124 8.33 -6.92 -8.64
CA LYS A 124 6.90 -6.55 -8.66
C LYS A 124 6.29 -6.92 -10.00
N SER A 125 5.38 -7.90 -9.96
CA SER A 125 4.28 -8.06 -10.93
C SER A 125 3.15 -7.12 -10.48
N GLY A 126 1.97 -7.62 -10.13
CA GLY A 126 0.89 -6.81 -9.53
C GLY A 126 1.27 -6.17 -8.18
N GLY A 127 2.03 -6.85 -7.31
CA GLY A 127 2.43 -6.35 -5.99
C GLY A 127 1.48 -6.75 -4.84
N HIS A 128 0.91 -7.94 -4.93
CA HIS A 128 -0.19 -8.45 -4.09
C HIS A 128 0.23 -9.26 -2.85
N ALA A 129 1.48 -9.13 -2.38
CA ALA A 129 1.94 -9.84 -1.18
C ALA A 129 1.64 -9.07 0.11
N ALA A 130 1.18 -9.79 1.14
CA ALA A 130 0.86 -9.27 2.48
C ALA A 130 2.10 -9.12 3.40
N MET A 131 3.31 -8.91 2.86
CA MET A 131 4.53 -8.82 3.69
C MET A 131 5.65 -7.98 3.06
N ALA A 132 6.35 -7.24 3.91
CA ALA A 132 7.56 -6.49 3.56
C ALA A 132 8.67 -7.43 3.07
N GLY A 133 9.43 -6.99 2.05
CA GLY A 133 10.54 -7.75 1.47
C GLY A 133 10.16 -8.69 0.30
N ALA A 134 8.87 -8.88 0.00
CA ALA A 134 8.41 -9.81 -1.03
C ALA A 134 8.49 -9.25 -2.47
N SER A 135 7.74 -8.18 -2.75
CA SER A 135 7.72 -7.47 -4.04
C SER A 135 8.09 -5.98 -3.92
N SER A 136 8.54 -5.56 -2.73
CA SER A 136 9.31 -4.34 -2.45
C SER A 136 10.44 -4.71 -1.49
N ILE A 137 11.56 -3.98 -1.47
CA ILE A 137 12.72 -4.29 -0.61
C ILE A 137 13.36 -3.03 -0.03
N GLU A 138 13.77 -3.07 1.24
CA GLU A 138 14.40 -1.91 1.89
C GLU A 138 15.84 -1.75 1.41
N GLY A 139 16.20 -0.55 0.94
CA GLY A 139 17.55 -0.21 0.48
C GLY A 139 18.06 -0.94 -0.77
N GLY A 140 17.28 -1.85 -1.36
CA GLY A 140 17.59 -2.59 -2.59
C GLY A 140 16.89 -2.03 -3.84
N ILE A 141 16.91 -2.79 -4.94
CA ILE A 141 16.13 -2.44 -6.15
C ILE A 141 14.76 -3.12 -6.10
N THR A 142 13.68 -2.40 -6.44
CA THR A 142 12.44 -3.06 -6.90
C THR A 142 12.46 -3.16 -8.43
N VAL A 143 12.62 -4.38 -8.95
CA VAL A 143 12.47 -4.68 -10.39
C VAL A 143 10.98 -4.79 -10.71
N ALA A 144 10.44 -3.81 -11.40
CA ALA A 144 9.02 -3.60 -11.62
C ALA A 144 8.65 -3.91 -13.07
N PHE A 145 7.90 -4.98 -13.30
CA PHE A 145 7.54 -5.42 -14.66
C PHE A 145 6.47 -4.55 -15.36
N THR A 146 6.20 -3.33 -14.89
CA THR A 146 5.10 -2.46 -15.37
C THR A 146 5.12 -2.20 -16.88
N ASN A 147 6.31 -2.26 -17.49
CA ASN A 147 6.51 -1.97 -18.91
C ASN A 147 6.53 -3.28 -19.76
N MET A 148 6.54 -4.45 -19.11
CA MET A 148 6.44 -5.78 -19.73
C MET A 148 5.01 -6.33 -19.58
N ARG A 149 4.07 -5.74 -20.34
CA ARG A 149 2.63 -6.06 -20.32
C ARG A 149 2.11 -6.67 -21.64
N GLY A 150 3.01 -7.09 -22.53
CA GLY A 150 2.62 -7.77 -23.77
C GLY A 150 1.77 -9.03 -23.52
N ILE A 151 0.69 -9.15 -24.28
CA ILE A 151 -0.15 -10.35 -24.40
C ILE A 151 -0.22 -10.68 -25.89
N SER A 152 -0.01 -11.94 -26.27
CA SER A 152 -0.22 -12.40 -27.65
C SER A 152 -0.76 -13.82 -27.68
N LEU A 153 -1.56 -14.13 -28.70
CA LEU A 153 -2.24 -15.41 -28.86
C LEU A 153 -1.64 -16.16 -30.07
N SER A 154 -1.42 -17.47 -29.94
CA SER A 154 -0.91 -18.30 -31.03
C SER A 154 -1.90 -18.32 -32.22
N ALA A 155 -1.39 -18.58 -33.43
CA ALA A 155 -2.22 -18.58 -34.64
C ALA A 155 -3.31 -19.66 -34.62
N ASP A 156 -3.11 -20.74 -33.87
CA ASP A 156 -4.09 -21.82 -33.62
C ASP A 156 -4.90 -21.62 -32.32
N ARG A 157 -4.75 -20.45 -31.68
CA ARG A 157 -5.34 -20.01 -30.40
C ARG A 157 -5.07 -20.87 -29.17
N LYS A 158 -4.23 -21.91 -29.22
CA LYS A 158 -3.99 -22.83 -28.09
C LYS A 158 -3.07 -22.30 -26.99
N VAL A 159 -2.25 -21.29 -27.28
CA VAL A 159 -1.26 -20.76 -26.33
C VAL A 159 -1.33 -19.24 -26.28
N ALA A 160 -1.52 -18.68 -25.09
CA ALA A 160 -1.42 -17.26 -24.81
C ALA A 160 -0.08 -16.94 -24.14
N SER A 161 0.76 -16.16 -24.82
CA SER A 161 2.02 -15.65 -24.27
C SER A 161 1.75 -14.35 -23.51
N VAL A 162 2.05 -14.34 -22.21
CA VAL A 162 1.72 -13.26 -21.26
C VAL A 162 2.98 -12.82 -20.52
N GLN A 163 3.33 -11.54 -20.63
CA GLN A 163 4.46 -10.96 -19.90
C GLN A 163 4.13 -10.70 -18.41
N PRO A 164 5.13 -10.74 -17.50
CA PRO A 164 4.95 -10.73 -16.04
C PRO A 164 4.34 -9.46 -15.44
N GLY A 165 4.29 -8.35 -16.19
CA GLY A 165 3.70 -7.08 -15.73
C GLY A 165 2.18 -7.07 -15.70
N ASN A 166 1.53 -8.05 -16.33
CA ASN A 166 0.08 -8.13 -16.39
C ASN A 166 -0.56 -8.52 -15.06
N VAL A 167 -1.80 -8.03 -14.86
CA VAL A 167 -2.73 -8.52 -13.85
C VAL A 167 -3.82 -9.36 -14.53
N TRP A 168 -4.47 -10.25 -13.78
CA TRP A 168 -5.40 -11.22 -14.38
C TRP A 168 -6.59 -10.60 -15.12
N GLY A 169 -7.07 -9.45 -14.65
CA GLY A 169 -8.14 -8.71 -15.32
C GLY A 169 -7.84 -8.38 -16.78
N ASP A 170 -6.65 -7.82 -17.05
CA ASP A 170 -6.19 -7.47 -18.40
C ASP A 170 -6.10 -8.71 -19.29
N VAL A 171 -5.62 -9.83 -18.74
CA VAL A 171 -5.47 -11.10 -19.46
C VAL A 171 -6.82 -11.67 -19.88
N TYR A 172 -7.82 -11.64 -18.99
CA TYR A 172 -9.18 -12.06 -19.34
C TYR A 172 -9.80 -11.11 -20.37
N GLN A 173 -9.68 -9.79 -20.21
CA GLN A 173 -10.20 -8.81 -21.17
C GLN A 173 -9.60 -8.94 -22.57
N GLU A 174 -8.32 -9.28 -22.69
CA GLU A 174 -7.68 -9.50 -23.99
C GLU A 174 -8.14 -10.81 -24.64
N LEU A 175 -8.18 -11.91 -23.89
CA LEU A 175 -8.48 -13.23 -24.42
C LEU A 175 -9.97 -13.44 -24.74
N THR A 176 -10.89 -12.80 -24.02
CA THR A 176 -12.34 -12.85 -24.31
C THR A 176 -12.67 -12.40 -25.73
N LYS A 177 -11.87 -11.50 -26.34
CA LYS A 177 -12.01 -11.06 -27.75
C LYS A 177 -11.83 -12.19 -28.78
N TYR A 178 -11.34 -13.35 -28.34
CA TYR A 178 -10.98 -14.50 -29.17
C TYR A 178 -11.73 -15.78 -28.75
N ASP A 179 -12.79 -15.67 -27.95
CA ASP A 179 -13.60 -16.78 -27.42
C ASP A 179 -12.80 -17.83 -26.63
N VAL A 180 -11.73 -17.39 -25.96
CA VAL A 180 -10.87 -18.23 -25.11
C VAL A 180 -10.58 -17.55 -23.78
N THR A 181 -10.17 -18.35 -22.79
CA THR A 181 -9.62 -17.88 -21.52
C THR A 181 -8.41 -18.74 -21.12
N VAL A 182 -7.80 -18.44 -19.97
CA VAL A 182 -6.72 -19.21 -19.34
C VAL A 182 -7.04 -19.48 -17.87
N ILE A 183 -6.42 -20.51 -17.30
CA ILE A 183 -6.58 -20.85 -15.89
C ILE A 183 -5.75 -19.84 -15.07
N GLY A 184 -6.41 -18.79 -14.59
CA GLY A 184 -5.77 -17.66 -13.89
C GLY A 184 -6.36 -17.35 -12.51
N GLY A 185 -5.90 -16.27 -11.90
CA GLY A 185 -6.38 -15.80 -10.60
C GLY A 185 -7.81 -15.27 -10.61
N ARG A 186 -8.48 -15.30 -9.44
CA ARG A 186 -9.89 -14.91 -9.26
C ARG A 186 -10.10 -13.42 -8.89
N ILE A 187 -9.02 -12.64 -8.78
CA ILE A 187 -9.00 -11.21 -8.42
C ILE A 187 -8.36 -10.43 -9.57
N TYR A 188 -8.98 -9.34 -10.04
CA TYR A 188 -8.58 -8.57 -11.22
C TYR A 188 -7.15 -8.04 -11.10
N SER A 189 -6.83 -7.42 -9.96
CA SER A 189 -5.57 -6.69 -9.73
C SER A 189 -4.40 -7.59 -9.32
N VAL A 190 -4.61 -8.90 -9.12
CA VAL A 190 -3.53 -9.83 -8.79
C VAL A 190 -2.63 -10.03 -10.01
N GLY A 191 -1.31 -9.92 -9.78
CA GLY A 191 -0.30 -10.11 -10.81
C GLY A 191 -0.14 -11.56 -11.25
N VAL A 192 -0.01 -11.76 -12.56
CA VAL A 192 0.18 -13.08 -13.18
C VAL A 192 1.36 -13.83 -12.57
N GLY A 193 2.51 -13.17 -12.40
CA GLY A 193 3.76 -13.85 -12.11
C GLY A 193 3.88 -14.44 -10.70
N GLY A 194 3.38 -13.72 -9.69
CA GLY A 194 3.38 -14.20 -8.30
C GLY A 194 2.43 -15.37 -8.11
N LEU A 195 1.17 -15.20 -8.54
CA LEU A 195 0.13 -16.21 -8.37
C LEU A 195 0.52 -17.54 -9.06
N THR A 196 1.01 -17.47 -10.30
CA THR A 196 1.36 -18.66 -11.10
C THR A 196 2.57 -19.41 -10.55
N THR A 197 3.59 -18.71 -10.03
CA THR A 197 4.79 -19.38 -9.49
C THR A 197 4.56 -19.96 -8.10
N GLY A 198 3.61 -19.43 -7.32
CA GLY A 198 3.16 -20.02 -6.05
C GLY A 198 2.06 -21.08 -6.17
N GLY A 199 1.47 -21.29 -7.36
CA GLY A 199 0.38 -22.25 -7.61
C GLY A 199 -0.74 -21.62 -8.43
N GLY A 200 -1.83 -21.20 -7.77
CA GLY A 200 -2.84 -20.31 -8.35
C GLY A 200 -4.24 -20.94 -8.50
N ILE A 201 -5.08 -20.79 -7.47
CA ILE A 201 -6.48 -21.24 -7.50
C ILE A 201 -7.30 -20.38 -8.47
N SER A 202 -8.05 -21.04 -9.35
CA SER A 202 -8.85 -20.44 -10.43
C SER A 202 -10.33 -20.83 -10.33
N PHE A 203 -11.20 -20.09 -11.02
CA PHE A 203 -12.59 -20.50 -11.25
C PHE A 203 -12.67 -21.86 -11.99
N PHE A 204 -11.72 -22.12 -12.89
CA PHE A 204 -11.69 -23.32 -13.73
C PHE A 204 -10.94 -24.50 -13.09
N SER A 205 -10.58 -24.43 -11.80
CA SER A 205 -9.62 -25.37 -11.22
C SER A 205 -10.11 -26.80 -11.10
N GLY A 206 -11.42 -27.05 -10.92
CA GLY A 206 -11.96 -28.41 -10.92
C GLY A 206 -11.74 -29.16 -12.24
N LEU A 207 -11.77 -28.44 -13.37
CA LEU A 207 -11.57 -28.99 -14.72
C LEU A 207 -10.08 -29.19 -15.07
N TYR A 208 -9.23 -28.28 -14.62
CA TYR A 208 -7.90 -28.08 -15.21
C TYR A 208 -6.73 -27.98 -14.22
N GLY A 209 -6.97 -27.97 -12.90
CA GLY A 209 -5.93 -27.77 -11.88
C GLY A 209 -5.66 -26.29 -11.60
N TRP A 210 -4.49 -25.97 -11.07
CA TRP A 210 -4.13 -24.58 -10.76
C TRP A 210 -3.44 -23.88 -11.94
N ALA A 211 -3.27 -22.57 -11.86
CA ALA A 211 -2.66 -21.76 -12.92
C ALA A 211 -1.27 -22.28 -13.33
N CYS A 212 -0.48 -22.73 -12.35
CA CYS A 212 0.81 -23.38 -12.57
C CYS A 212 0.74 -24.62 -13.47
N ASP A 213 -0.33 -25.43 -13.39
CA ASP A 213 -0.45 -26.70 -14.11
C ASP A 213 -0.83 -26.51 -15.59
N ASN A 214 -1.21 -25.28 -15.95
CA ASN A 214 -1.69 -24.89 -17.28
C ASN A 214 -0.71 -23.97 -18.01
N VAL A 215 0.50 -23.75 -17.46
CA VAL A 215 1.62 -23.19 -18.22
C VAL A 215 2.21 -24.28 -19.12
N ASP A 216 2.34 -23.99 -20.41
CA ASP A 216 3.01 -24.85 -21.39
C ASP A 216 4.53 -24.64 -21.37
N SER A 217 4.97 -23.39 -21.23
CA SER A 217 6.38 -23.04 -21.04
C SER A 217 6.58 -21.71 -20.32
N TYR A 218 7.72 -21.59 -19.63
CA TYR A 218 8.17 -20.35 -18.98
C TYR A 218 9.42 -19.82 -19.68
N ASP A 219 9.51 -18.51 -19.86
CA ASP A 219 10.75 -17.83 -20.24
C ASP A 219 11.37 -17.23 -18.98
N VAL A 220 12.62 -17.60 -18.66
CA VAL A 220 13.19 -17.36 -17.32
C VAL A 220 14.62 -16.83 -17.41
N VAL A 221 14.87 -15.72 -16.71
CA VAL A 221 16.23 -15.25 -16.40
C VAL A 221 16.73 -15.98 -15.15
N ILE A 222 17.72 -16.86 -15.32
CA ILE A 222 18.37 -17.58 -14.22
C ILE A 222 19.59 -16.80 -13.68
N ALA A 223 20.27 -17.34 -12.67
CA ALA A 223 21.31 -16.62 -11.94
C ALA A 223 22.48 -16.17 -12.82
N THR A 224 22.82 -16.92 -13.86
CA THR A 224 23.89 -16.61 -14.84
C THR A 224 23.53 -15.46 -15.79
N GLY A 225 22.31 -14.91 -15.73
CA GLY A 225 21.80 -13.94 -16.71
C GLY A 225 21.32 -14.57 -18.02
N ALA A 226 21.48 -15.89 -18.19
CA ALA A 226 20.90 -16.58 -19.34
C ALA A 226 19.37 -16.52 -19.30
N ILE A 227 18.76 -16.23 -20.46
CA ILE A 227 17.31 -16.36 -20.69
C ILE A 227 17.08 -17.76 -21.26
N VAL A 228 16.38 -18.61 -20.53
CA VAL A 228 16.03 -19.98 -20.95
C VAL A 228 14.53 -20.13 -21.16
N ARG A 229 14.15 -20.91 -22.18
CA ARG A 229 12.77 -21.40 -22.35
C ARG A 229 12.64 -22.77 -21.71
N VAL A 230 11.76 -22.87 -20.73
CA VAL A 230 11.61 -24.01 -19.83
C VAL A 230 10.28 -24.70 -20.11
N THR A 231 10.31 -25.98 -20.46
CA THR A 231 9.17 -26.78 -20.92
C THR A 231 9.14 -28.14 -20.22
N GLU A 232 8.12 -28.96 -20.48
CA GLU A 232 8.07 -30.35 -20.01
C GLU A 232 9.22 -31.24 -20.54
N THR A 233 9.87 -30.85 -21.64
CA THR A 233 10.97 -31.61 -22.26
C THR A 233 12.35 -30.93 -22.13
N SER A 234 12.41 -29.61 -22.09
CA SER A 234 13.64 -28.82 -21.99
C SER A 234 13.71 -28.12 -20.63
N PHE A 235 14.76 -28.40 -19.84
CA PHE A 235 14.88 -28.05 -18.41
C PHE A 235 13.71 -28.59 -17.53
N PRO A 236 13.32 -29.87 -17.63
CA PRO A 236 12.12 -30.42 -16.97
C PRO A 236 12.16 -30.38 -15.44
N ASP A 237 13.36 -30.37 -14.83
CA ASP A 237 13.54 -30.22 -13.40
C ASP A 237 13.26 -28.78 -12.92
N LEU A 238 13.60 -27.78 -13.73
CA LEU A 238 13.22 -26.39 -13.53
C LEU A 238 11.73 -26.15 -13.83
N PHE A 239 11.17 -26.77 -14.87
CA PHE A 239 9.75 -26.69 -15.23
C PHE A 239 8.83 -27.24 -14.13
N TRP A 240 9.26 -28.30 -13.43
CA TRP A 240 8.59 -28.79 -12.23
C TRP A 240 8.74 -27.81 -11.05
N ALA A 241 9.93 -27.24 -10.83
CA ALA A 241 10.22 -26.38 -9.69
C ALA A 241 9.50 -25.01 -9.75
N LEU A 242 9.30 -24.45 -10.94
CA LEU A 242 8.57 -23.18 -11.14
C LEU A 242 7.07 -23.30 -10.83
N ARG A 243 6.51 -24.52 -10.85
CA ARG A 243 5.10 -24.81 -10.55
C ARG A 243 4.91 -25.03 -9.05
N GLY A 244 4.84 -23.93 -8.30
CA GLY A 244 4.61 -23.91 -6.85
C GLY A 244 5.83 -23.56 -6.00
N GLY A 245 7.03 -23.49 -6.59
CA GLY A 245 8.27 -23.15 -5.89
C GLY A 245 8.58 -21.65 -5.80
N GLY A 246 7.73 -20.75 -6.31
CA GLY A 246 7.87 -19.31 -6.19
C GLY A 246 9.12 -18.72 -6.86
N ASN A 247 9.63 -17.60 -6.34
CA ASN A 247 10.76 -16.85 -6.92
C ASN A 247 12.16 -17.42 -6.55
N ASN A 248 12.27 -18.75 -6.39
CA ASN A 248 13.48 -19.39 -5.85
C ASN A 248 14.53 -19.79 -6.91
N PHE A 249 14.22 -19.67 -8.21
CA PHE A 249 15.02 -20.27 -9.31
C PHE A 249 15.38 -19.30 -10.44
N GLY A 250 14.73 -18.14 -10.50
CA GLY A 250 14.84 -17.20 -11.62
C GLY A 250 13.75 -16.14 -11.60
N LEU A 251 13.89 -15.13 -12.44
CA LEU A 251 12.82 -14.18 -12.75
C LEU A 251 12.14 -14.60 -14.06
N VAL A 252 10.85 -14.96 -13.98
CA VAL A 252 10.06 -15.29 -15.17
C VAL A 252 9.73 -14.01 -15.93
N VAL A 253 10.09 -13.99 -17.21
CA VAL A 253 9.93 -12.87 -18.16
C VAL A 253 8.87 -13.12 -19.23
N GLY A 254 8.34 -14.34 -19.32
CA GLY A 254 7.18 -14.71 -20.13
C GLY A 254 6.51 -15.99 -19.62
N PHE A 255 5.18 -16.00 -19.60
CA PHE A 255 4.35 -17.14 -19.24
C PHE A 255 3.52 -17.55 -20.46
N ASN A 256 3.73 -18.76 -20.99
CA ASN A 256 2.99 -19.27 -22.13
C ASN A 256 1.89 -20.21 -21.63
N PHE A 257 0.69 -19.68 -21.40
CA PHE A 257 -0.45 -20.43 -20.87
C PHE A 257 -1.19 -21.20 -21.95
N ARG A 258 -1.63 -22.41 -21.63
CA ARG A 258 -2.60 -23.18 -22.41
C ARG A 258 -3.98 -22.52 -22.27
N THR A 259 -4.63 -22.25 -23.40
CA THR A 259 -5.96 -21.66 -23.43
C THR A 259 -7.05 -22.72 -23.37
N VAL A 260 -8.25 -22.31 -23.00
CA VAL A 260 -9.47 -23.12 -23.07
C VAL A 260 -10.59 -22.31 -23.75
N PRO A 261 -11.45 -22.92 -24.58
CA PRO A 261 -12.58 -22.22 -25.19
C PRO A 261 -13.56 -21.70 -24.14
N LEU A 262 -13.99 -20.45 -24.27
CA LEU A 262 -15.07 -19.87 -23.48
C LEU A 262 -15.81 -18.82 -24.32
N PRO A 263 -16.83 -19.21 -25.10
CA PRO A 263 -17.55 -18.31 -26.00
C PRO A 263 -18.14 -17.09 -25.27
N GLY A 264 -17.84 -15.89 -25.78
CA GLY A 264 -18.20 -14.62 -25.14
C GLY A 264 -17.55 -14.37 -23.77
N GLY A 265 -16.62 -15.23 -23.31
CA GLY A 265 -15.93 -15.10 -22.03
C GLY A 265 -16.81 -15.28 -20.78
N ASN A 266 -18.05 -15.76 -20.93
CA ASN A 266 -19.06 -15.75 -19.87
C ASN A 266 -19.07 -17.03 -19.01
N MET A 267 -19.34 -16.86 -17.72
CA MET A 267 -19.55 -17.93 -16.74
C MET A 267 -20.63 -17.51 -15.71
N TRP A 268 -21.16 -18.45 -14.93
CA TRP A 268 -22.10 -18.15 -13.84
C TRP A 268 -21.38 -18.00 -12.49
N GLY A 269 -21.87 -17.11 -11.65
CA GLY A 269 -21.40 -16.98 -10.27
C GLY A 269 -21.83 -15.68 -9.61
N GLY A 270 -21.38 -15.48 -8.37
CA GLY A 270 -21.65 -14.31 -7.53
C GLY A 270 -21.62 -14.68 -6.05
N SER A 271 -21.88 -13.70 -5.18
CA SER A 271 -21.88 -13.92 -3.73
C SER A 271 -23.30 -14.04 -3.19
N ARG A 272 -23.49 -14.98 -2.26
CA ARG A 272 -24.73 -15.17 -1.50
C ARG A 272 -24.41 -15.07 -0.02
N THR A 273 -25.08 -14.18 0.69
CA THR A 273 -24.75 -13.84 2.10
C THR A 273 -25.80 -14.42 3.05
N TYR A 274 -25.33 -15.09 4.10
CA TYR A 274 -26.15 -15.79 5.08
C TYR A 274 -25.96 -15.22 6.51
N THR A 275 -27.01 -15.31 7.31
CA THR A 275 -27.03 -14.94 8.74
C THR A 275 -26.70 -16.13 9.65
N GLU A 276 -26.41 -15.84 10.92
CA GLU A 276 -25.93 -16.83 11.91
C GLU A 276 -26.84 -18.05 12.08
N ASP A 277 -28.16 -17.87 11.97
CA ASP A 277 -29.17 -18.94 12.06
C ASP A 277 -29.08 -19.97 10.91
N GLN A 278 -28.48 -19.62 9.78
CA GLN A 278 -28.26 -20.54 8.65
C GLN A 278 -26.88 -21.21 8.66
N PHE A 279 -25.95 -20.81 9.54
CA PHE A 279 -24.55 -21.27 9.52
C PHE A 279 -24.36 -22.81 9.51
N PRO A 280 -25.15 -23.64 10.24
CA PRO A 280 -25.01 -25.10 10.16
C PRO A 280 -25.36 -25.66 8.77
N ARG A 281 -26.43 -25.14 8.14
CA ARG A 281 -26.84 -25.55 6.78
C ARG A 281 -25.80 -25.14 5.73
N VAL A 282 -25.16 -23.99 5.96
CA VAL A 282 -24.07 -23.48 5.11
C VAL A 282 -22.81 -24.34 5.24
N ALA A 283 -22.47 -24.82 6.44
CA ALA A 283 -21.34 -25.74 6.64
C ALA A 283 -21.59 -27.11 5.99
N GLU A 284 -22.81 -27.65 6.10
CA GLU A 284 -23.27 -28.88 5.43
C GLU A 284 -23.20 -28.74 3.91
N ALA A 285 -23.82 -27.70 3.33
CA ALA A 285 -23.81 -27.46 1.88
C ALA A 285 -22.40 -27.12 1.32
N TYR A 286 -21.51 -26.57 2.14
CA TYR A 286 -20.09 -26.44 1.83
C TYR A 286 -19.40 -27.80 1.74
N ALA A 287 -19.60 -28.67 2.75
CA ALA A 287 -18.99 -29.99 2.76
C ALA A 287 -19.48 -30.85 1.58
N ASN A 288 -20.78 -30.80 1.28
CA ASN A 288 -21.41 -31.57 0.21
C ASN A 288 -20.86 -31.20 -1.19
N ILE A 289 -20.68 -29.90 -1.53
CA ILE A 289 -20.06 -29.56 -2.83
C ILE A 289 -18.61 -30.07 -2.91
N ILE A 290 -17.81 -29.96 -1.84
CA ILE A 290 -16.40 -30.40 -1.90
C ILE A 290 -16.28 -31.93 -1.97
N ALA A 291 -17.21 -32.67 -1.36
CA ALA A 291 -17.31 -34.13 -1.49
C ALA A 291 -17.78 -34.57 -2.89
N ASN A 292 -18.85 -33.94 -3.40
CA ASN A 292 -19.53 -34.35 -4.64
C ASN A 292 -18.95 -33.68 -5.89
N ALA A 293 -17.85 -32.92 -5.79
CA ALA A 293 -17.19 -32.24 -6.90
C ALA A 293 -16.74 -33.16 -8.06
N GLU A 294 -16.62 -34.47 -7.84
CA GLU A 294 -16.40 -35.47 -8.91
C GLU A 294 -17.59 -35.58 -9.88
N GLU A 295 -18.80 -35.24 -9.43
CA GLU A 295 -20.05 -35.32 -10.21
C GLU A 295 -20.20 -34.10 -11.13
N ASP A 296 -19.87 -32.89 -10.65
CA ASP A 296 -19.72 -31.71 -11.50
C ASP A 296 -18.46 -30.86 -11.16
N PRO A 297 -17.33 -31.07 -11.86
CA PRO A 297 -16.09 -30.32 -11.64
C PRO A 297 -16.10 -28.89 -12.22
N ARG A 298 -17.22 -28.42 -12.79
CA ARG A 298 -17.39 -26.99 -13.19
C ARG A 298 -17.80 -26.13 -12.01
N ALA A 299 -18.48 -26.70 -11.02
CA ALA A 299 -18.85 -26.00 -9.80
C ALA A 299 -17.65 -25.78 -8.89
N GLY A 300 -17.64 -24.65 -8.21
CA GLY A 300 -16.70 -24.33 -7.15
C GLY A 300 -17.19 -23.16 -6.32
N LEU A 301 -16.54 -22.94 -5.18
CA LEU A 301 -16.88 -21.86 -4.27
C LEU A 301 -15.70 -21.48 -3.38
N TRP A 302 -15.76 -20.30 -2.75
CA TRP A 302 -15.12 -20.10 -1.45
C TRP A 302 -16.13 -19.52 -0.47
N HIS A 303 -16.01 -19.95 0.77
CA HIS A 303 -16.94 -19.65 1.84
C HIS A 303 -16.20 -18.83 2.90
N VAL A 304 -16.85 -17.80 3.44
CA VAL A 304 -16.25 -16.89 4.43
C VAL A 304 -17.15 -16.76 5.63
N TYR A 305 -16.59 -16.83 6.84
CA TYR A 305 -17.20 -16.32 8.06
C TYR A 305 -16.58 -14.97 8.43
N LEU A 306 -17.43 -13.98 8.65
CA LEU A 306 -17.09 -12.57 8.78
C LEU A 306 -17.67 -12.02 10.10
N TYR A 307 -16.89 -11.23 10.83
CA TYR A 307 -17.33 -10.54 12.04
C TYR A 307 -17.17 -9.03 11.86
N LEU A 308 -18.29 -8.28 11.88
CA LEU A 308 -18.31 -6.83 11.72
C LEU A 308 -19.22 -6.18 12.75
N ASN A 309 -18.66 -5.34 13.62
CA ASN A 309 -19.40 -4.51 14.58
C ASN A 309 -20.46 -5.30 15.38
N GLY A 310 -20.10 -6.47 15.90
CA GLY A 310 -21.00 -7.37 16.64
C GLY A 310 -21.90 -8.27 15.78
N THR A 311 -21.98 -8.04 14.47
CA THR A 311 -22.75 -8.87 13.53
C THR A 311 -21.88 -9.99 12.97
N LYS A 312 -22.37 -11.23 13.00
CA LYS A 312 -21.77 -12.36 12.27
C LYS A 312 -22.48 -12.54 10.92
N LEU A 313 -21.69 -12.67 9.85
CA LEU A 313 -22.20 -12.92 8.50
C LEU A 313 -21.41 -14.04 7.83
N SER A 314 -22.02 -14.66 6.83
CA SER A 314 -21.41 -15.67 5.97
C SER A 314 -21.60 -15.33 4.49
N PRO A 315 -20.77 -14.46 3.88
CA PRO A 315 -20.72 -14.34 2.43
C PRO A 315 -20.00 -15.55 1.80
N THR A 316 -20.69 -16.27 0.94
CA THR A 316 -20.13 -17.37 0.13
C THR A 316 -20.19 -17.00 -1.33
N THR A 317 -19.05 -17.03 -2.04
CA THR A 317 -19.02 -16.86 -3.49
C THR A 317 -19.14 -18.21 -4.18
N LEU A 318 -20.25 -18.42 -4.87
CA LEU A 318 -20.50 -19.58 -5.73
C LEU A 318 -20.08 -19.25 -7.16
N TYR A 319 -19.56 -20.24 -7.89
CA TYR A 319 -19.25 -20.11 -9.31
C TYR A 319 -19.36 -21.44 -10.06
N TYR A 320 -19.68 -21.34 -11.33
CA TYR A 320 -19.78 -22.46 -12.27
C TYR A 320 -19.02 -22.07 -13.54
N ALA A 321 -18.12 -22.93 -14.01
CA ALA A 321 -17.16 -22.63 -15.09
C ALA A 321 -17.77 -22.40 -16.49
N GLU A 322 -19.10 -22.39 -16.62
CA GLU A 322 -19.88 -22.16 -17.83
C GLU A 322 -21.08 -21.23 -17.47
N PRO A 323 -21.80 -20.64 -18.44
CA PRO A 323 -23.06 -19.94 -18.14
C PRO A 323 -24.16 -20.89 -17.65
N GLY A 324 -25.15 -20.37 -16.92
CA GLY A 324 -26.36 -21.10 -16.55
C GLY A 324 -26.28 -21.91 -15.24
N GLY A 325 -25.26 -21.69 -14.42
CA GLY A 325 -25.03 -22.43 -13.16
C GLY A 325 -26.15 -22.32 -12.11
N GLN A 326 -27.09 -21.37 -12.23
CA GLN A 326 -28.23 -21.27 -11.31
C GLN A 326 -29.12 -22.53 -11.28
N ASP A 327 -29.18 -23.24 -12.41
CA ASP A 327 -30.01 -24.44 -12.60
C ASP A 327 -29.22 -25.76 -12.39
N ALA A 328 -27.97 -25.70 -11.92
CA ALA A 328 -27.15 -26.89 -11.71
C ALA A 328 -27.47 -27.59 -10.37
N ASP A 329 -27.78 -28.89 -10.42
CA ASP A 329 -28.23 -29.69 -9.25
C ASP A 329 -27.28 -29.59 -8.04
N ILE A 330 -25.97 -29.43 -8.27
CA ILE A 330 -24.94 -29.29 -7.22
C ILE A 330 -25.08 -28.01 -6.37
N PHE A 331 -25.83 -27.00 -6.83
CA PHE A 331 -26.19 -25.81 -6.04
C PHE A 331 -27.61 -25.87 -5.46
N SER A 332 -28.36 -26.96 -5.64
CA SER A 332 -29.75 -27.08 -5.15
C SER A 332 -29.90 -26.86 -3.64
N GLU A 333 -28.98 -27.42 -2.84
CA GLU A 333 -28.93 -27.20 -1.38
C GLU A 333 -28.74 -25.73 -1.04
N TRP A 334 -27.76 -25.07 -1.66
CA TRP A 334 -27.50 -23.64 -1.49
C TRP A 334 -28.73 -22.81 -1.88
N ASN A 335 -29.35 -23.09 -3.02
CA ASN A 335 -30.55 -22.39 -3.49
C ASN A 335 -31.73 -22.53 -2.51
N ALA A 336 -31.77 -23.60 -1.71
CA ALA A 336 -32.74 -23.80 -0.63
C ALA A 336 -32.35 -23.11 0.72
N ILE A 337 -31.18 -22.48 0.83
CA ILE A 337 -30.81 -21.64 1.98
C ILE A 337 -31.23 -20.18 1.71
N PRO A 338 -32.06 -19.55 2.58
CA PRO A 338 -32.39 -18.14 2.48
C PRO A 338 -31.13 -17.26 2.63
N ALA A 339 -30.82 -16.48 1.60
CA ALA A 339 -29.76 -15.48 1.62
C ALA A 339 -30.34 -14.08 1.88
N VAL A 340 -29.64 -13.25 2.66
CA VAL A 340 -30.01 -11.84 2.90
C VAL A 340 -29.49 -10.89 1.82
N ALA A 341 -28.54 -11.36 0.99
CA ALA A 341 -28.11 -10.70 -0.23
C ALA A 341 -27.63 -11.75 -1.24
N ASP A 342 -27.86 -11.49 -2.53
CA ASP A 342 -27.52 -12.39 -3.63
C ASP A 342 -27.07 -11.57 -4.85
N THR A 343 -25.91 -11.88 -5.41
CA THR A 343 -25.39 -11.26 -6.64
C THR A 343 -25.16 -12.27 -7.77
N THR A 344 -25.69 -13.50 -7.64
CA THR A 344 -25.45 -14.57 -8.61
C THR A 344 -26.13 -14.31 -9.95
N ARG A 345 -25.36 -14.36 -11.04
CA ARG A 345 -25.80 -14.07 -12.42
C ARG A 345 -24.84 -14.68 -13.43
N ASN A 346 -24.93 -14.27 -14.70
CA ASN A 346 -23.96 -14.58 -15.75
C ASN A 346 -23.20 -13.30 -16.15
N LEU A 347 -21.86 -13.34 -16.20
CA LEU A 347 -20.96 -12.24 -16.56
C LEU A 347 -19.69 -12.79 -17.20
N ALA A 348 -18.84 -11.91 -17.73
CA ALA A 348 -17.50 -12.28 -18.17
C ALA A 348 -16.56 -12.56 -16.98
N VAL A 349 -15.58 -13.45 -17.15
CA VAL A 349 -14.56 -13.77 -16.12
C VAL A 349 -13.85 -12.52 -15.59
N ALA A 350 -13.60 -11.54 -16.47
CA ALA A 350 -12.97 -10.27 -16.14
C ALA A 350 -13.81 -9.36 -15.21
N ASP A 351 -15.11 -9.55 -15.14
CA ASP A 351 -16.03 -8.75 -14.32
C ASP A 351 -16.18 -9.36 -12.92
N TYR A 352 -16.35 -10.68 -12.81
CA TYR A 352 -16.24 -11.36 -11.51
C TYR A 352 -14.90 -11.09 -10.81
N ALA A 353 -13.81 -11.12 -11.58
CA ALA A 353 -12.49 -10.77 -11.04
C ALA A 353 -12.46 -9.35 -10.45
N ARG A 354 -13.25 -8.41 -11.01
CA ARG A 354 -13.34 -7.02 -10.56
C ARG A 354 -14.20 -6.90 -9.29
N GLU A 355 -15.37 -7.53 -9.25
CA GLU A 355 -16.23 -7.62 -8.06
C GLU A 355 -15.46 -8.24 -6.86
N ASN A 356 -14.63 -9.26 -7.09
CA ASN A 356 -13.77 -9.80 -6.03
C ASN A 356 -12.62 -8.85 -5.59
N THR A 357 -12.24 -7.90 -6.44
CA THR A 357 -11.23 -6.86 -6.10
C THR A 357 -11.83 -5.76 -5.25
N GLU A 358 -13.11 -5.44 -5.43
CA GLU A 358 -13.85 -4.48 -4.59
C GLU A 358 -13.95 -4.97 -3.14
N ASN A 359 -13.97 -6.30 -2.95
CA ASN A 359 -13.89 -6.96 -1.64
C ASN A 359 -12.46 -7.05 -1.05
N THR A 360 -11.43 -6.62 -1.79
CA THR A 360 -10.01 -6.63 -1.36
C THR A 360 -9.32 -5.29 -1.68
N PRO A 361 -9.80 -4.17 -1.11
CA PRO A 361 -9.39 -2.82 -1.50
C PRO A 361 -7.90 -2.52 -1.29
N LEU A 362 -7.40 -1.55 -2.05
CA LEU A 362 -6.06 -0.98 -1.87
C LEU A 362 -6.00 -0.09 -0.63
N GLY A 363 -4.88 -0.13 0.10
CA GLY A 363 -4.57 0.89 1.12
C GLY A 363 -4.75 0.49 2.58
N LEU A 364 -5.09 -0.77 2.87
CA LEU A 364 -5.10 -1.33 4.23
C LEU A 364 -3.81 -2.11 4.53
N ARG A 365 -3.67 -2.57 5.78
CA ARG A 365 -2.67 -3.56 6.22
C ARG A 365 -3.31 -4.93 6.11
N GLU A 366 -2.52 -5.93 5.72
CA GLU A 366 -3.05 -7.22 5.26
C GLU A 366 -2.29 -8.38 5.89
N ILE A 367 -3.00 -9.47 6.17
CA ILE A 367 -2.41 -10.80 6.40
C ILE A 367 -3.30 -11.87 5.78
N PHE A 368 -2.66 -12.80 5.08
CA PHE A 368 -3.17 -14.16 4.91
C PHE A 368 -2.33 -15.08 5.80
N ALA A 369 -2.98 -15.99 6.51
CA ALA A 369 -2.34 -17.07 7.25
C ALA A 369 -3.16 -18.34 7.04
N VAL A 370 -2.54 -19.49 6.78
CA VAL A 370 -3.28 -20.65 6.25
C VAL A 370 -2.83 -22.00 6.81
N ILE A 371 -3.78 -22.91 7.03
CA ILE A 371 -3.55 -24.34 7.30
C ILE A 371 -4.33 -25.21 6.32
N THR A 372 -3.98 -26.49 6.24
CA THR A 372 -4.74 -27.48 5.46
C THR A 372 -5.23 -28.59 6.38
N THR A 373 -6.46 -29.05 6.16
CA THR A 373 -7.00 -30.25 6.79
C THR A 373 -7.55 -31.18 5.71
N LYS A 374 -7.81 -32.44 6.07
CA LYS A 374 -8.76 -33.27 5.32
C LYS A 374 -10.15 -32.64 5.39
N ALA A 375 -10.93 -32.86 4.34
CA ALA A 375 -12.32 -32.43 4.29
C ALA A 375 -13.17 -33.26 5.26
N ASP A 376 -13.85 -32.57 6.18
CA ASP A 376 -14.73 -33.14 7.20
C ASP A 376 -15.67 -32.03 7.70
N VAL A 377 -16.99 -32.27 7.78
CA VAL A 377 -17.95 -31.18 8.07
C VAL A 377 -17.72 -30.55 9.45
N GLU A 378 -17.36 -31.35 10.46
CA GLU A 378 -17.16 -30.85 11.83
C GLU A 378 -15.95 -29.91 11.93
N ILE A 379 -14.94 -30.04 11.06
CA ILE A 379 -13.77 -29.14 11.10
C ILE A 379 -14.09 -27.72 10.64
N VAL A 380 -15.14 -27.52 9.83
CA VAL A 380 -15.59 -26.19 9.38
C VAL A 380 -16.40 -25.50 10.48
N ASP A 381 -17.35 -26.22 11.10
CA ASP A 381 -18.07 -25.77 12.29
C ASP A 381 -17.09 -25.40 13.43
N LEU A 382 -16.13 -26.27 13.71
CA LEU A 382 -15.16 -26.05 14.77
C LEU A 382 -14.19 -24.90 14.45
N ALA A 383 -13.76 -24.75 13.19
CA ALA A 383 -12.95 -23.61 12.79
C ALA A 383 -13.72 -22.29 12.92
N ARG A 384 -14.99 -22.26 12.52
CA ARG A 384 -15.89 -21.11 12.70
C ARG A 384 -16.02 -20.70 14.17
N ASP A 385 -16.26 -21.68 15.05
CA ASP A 385 -16.54 -21.38 16.45
C ASP A 385 -15.28 -20.88 17.18
N ILE A 386 -14.11 -21.50 16.92
CA ILE A 386 -12.81 -21.00 17.36
C ILE A 386 -12.55 -19.58 16.82
N TYR A 387 -12.83 -19.34 15.53
CA TYR A 387 -12.64 -18.04 14.91
C TYR A 387 -13.49 -16.94 15.56
N PHE A 388 -14.79 -17.18 15.82
CA PHE A 388 -15.65 -16.19 16.46
C PHE A 388 -15.34 -15.98 17.94
N GLU A 389 -14.78 -16.96 18.66
CA GLU A 389 -14.24 -16.76 20.01
C GLU A 389 -13.02 -15.82 19.99
N GLU A 390 -12.02 -16.12 19.15
CA GLU A 390 -10.76 -15.36 19.08
C GLU A 390 -10.95 -13.96 18.45
N ALA A 391 -11.92 -13.79 17.56
CA ALA A 391 -12.19 -12.50 16.88
C ALA A 391 -12.55 -11.38 17.88
N LEU A 392 -13.11 -11.73 19.05
CA LEU A 392 -13.40 -10.79 20.12
C LEU A 392 -12.13 -10.12 20.69
N ALA A 393 -10.97 -10.78 20.61
CA ALA A 393 -9.69 -10.24 21.10
C ALA A 393 -9.12 -9.11 20.22
N VAL A 394 -9.66 -8.94 19.00
CA VAL A 394 -9.24 -7.90 18.03
C VAL A 394 -10.39 -7.01 17.57
N ALA A 395 -11.60 -7.16 18.13
CA ALA A 395 -12.80 -6.43 17.71
C ALA A 395 -12.68 -4.89 17.79
N ASP A 396 -11.86 -4.38 18.71
CA ASP A 396 -11.63 -2.94 18.90
C ASP A 396 -10.52 -2.37 17.99
N VAL A 397 -9.86 -3.18 17.15
CA VAL A 397 -8.77 -2.73 16.27
C VAL A 397 -9.32 -1.81 15.15
N PRO A 398 -8.80 -0.57 14.98
CA PRO A 398 -9.37 0.37 14.03
C PRO A 398 -9.35 -0.10 12.57
N GLY A 399 -10.54 -0.13 11.96
CA GLY A 399 -10.75 -0.56 10.59
C GLY A 399 -10.45 -2.04 10.34
N ILE A 400 -10.56 -2.89 11.38
CA ILE A 400 -10.36 -4.32 11.22
C ILE A 400 -11.50 -4.98 10.44
N VAL A 401 -11.15 -5.87 9.53
CA VAL A 401 -12.06 -6.81 8.86
C VAL A 401 -11.45 -8.21 8.97
N PRO A 402 -11.77 -8.97 10.04
CA PRO A 402 -11.35 -10.35 10.18
C PRO A 402 -12.27 -11.27 9.36
N CYS A 403 -11.67 -12.27 8.74
CA CYS A 403 -12.34 -13.29 7.94
C CYS A 403 -11.70 -14.66 8.21
N LEU A 404 -12.53 -15.69 8.44
CA LEU A 404 -12.14 -17.08 8.23
C LEU A 404 -12.66 -17.52 6.86
N VAL A 405 -11.76 -17.90 5.96
CA VAL A 405 -12.05 -18.35 4.60
C VAL A 405 -11.82 -19.86 4.50
N ALA A 406 -12.80 -20.59 3.99
CA ALA A 406 -12.76 -22.02 3.73
C ALA A 406 -12.82 -22.28 2.21
N GLN A 407 -11.85 -23.05 1.68
CA GLN A 407 -11.76 -23.38 0.27
C GLN A 407 -11.38 -24.86 0.07
N GLY A 408 -12.11 -25.59 -0.77
CA GLY A 408 -11.82 -27.01 -1.01
C GLY A 408 -10.75 -27.24 -2.09
N ILE A 409 -9.78 -28.11 -1.81
CA ILE A 409 -8.97 -28.78 -2.84
C ILE A 409 -9.69 -30.09 -3.19
N THR A 410 -10.49 -30.05 -4.25
CA THR A 410 -11.35 -31.18 -4.65
C THR A 410 -10.56 -32.28 -5.34
N VAL A 411 -11.10 -33.50 -5.36
CA VAL A 411 -10.47 -34.66 -6.02
C VAL A 411 -10.21 -34.41 -7.53
N PRO A 412 -11.10 -33.75 -8.30
CA PRO A 412 -10.81 -33.35 -9.68
C PRO A 412 -9.64 -32.37 -9.83
N MET A 413 -9.51 -31.38 -8.92
CA MET A 413 -8.33 -30.49 -8.90
C MET A 413 -7.05 -31.31 -8.72
N LEU A 414 -7.01 -32.21 -7.75
CA LEU A 414 -5.86 -33.06 -7.45
C LEU A 414 -5.49 -33.98 -8.62
N LYS A 415 -6.49 -34.55 -9.31
CA LYS A 415 -6.31 -35.34 -10.53
C LYS A 415 -5.73 -34.49 -11.67
N ALA A 416 -6.25 -33.27 -11.88
CA ALA A 416 -5.75 -32.36 -12.90
C ALA A 416 -4.33 -31.83 -12.62
N MET A 417 -3.97 -31.61 -11.34
CA MET A 417 -2.60 -31.28 -10.89
C MET A 417 -1.54 -32.36 -11.21
N ARG A 418 -1.92 -33.55 -11.69
CA ARG A 418 -0.96 -34.57 -12.14
C ARG A 418 -0.48 -34.37 -13.59
N ARG A 419 -1.09 -33.42 -14.34
CA ARG A 419 -0.70 -33.09 -15.72
C ARG A 419 0.76 -32.63 -15.81
N SER A 420 1.37 -32.85 -16.97
CA SER A 420 2.74 -32.47 -17.29
C SER A 420 3.77 -32.85 -16.21
N GLY A 421 3.76 -34.11 -15.76
CA GLY A 421 4.68 -34.64 -14.73
C GLY A 421 4.43 -34.15 -13.30
N GLY A 422 3.29 -33.50 -13.02
CA GLY A 422 2.94 -32.95 -11.72
C GLY A 422 3.71 -31.67 -11.35
N ASN A 423 3.39 -31.11 -10.19
CA ASN A 423 3.94 -29.83 -9.69
C ASN A 423 4.70 -30.01 -8.35
N ALA A 424 5.24 -28.92 -7.79
CA ALA A 424 6.10 -28.96 -6.62
C ALA A 424 5.38 -29.03 -5.26
N LEU A 425 4.05 -28.96 -5.25
CA LEU A 425 3.24 -28.66 -4.07
C LEU A 425 3.11 -29.82 -3.06
N GLY A 426 3.43 -31.06 -3.44
CA GLY A 426 3.36 -32.24 -2.56
C GLY A 426 1.96 -32.81 -2.29
N LEU A 427 0.90 -32.12 -2.72
CA LEU A 427 -0.48 -32.62 -2.73
C LEU A 427 -0.61 -33.89 -3.58
N ASN A 428 -1.42 -34.87 -3.16
CA ASN A 428 -1.73 -36.10 -3.91
C ASN A 428 -3.24 -36.36 -3.93
N VAL A 429 -3.70 -37.27 -4.81
CA VAL A 429 -5.14 -37.56 -4.98
C VAL A 429 -5.67 -38.35 -3.77
N GLU A 430 -4.81 -39.22 -3.24
CA GLU A 430 -5.03 -40.15 -2.13
C GLU A 430 -5.15 -39.44 -0.77
N ASP A 431 -4.69 -38.18 -0.69
CA ASP A 431 -4.79 -37.37 0.53
C ASP A 431 -6.12 -36.62 0.65
N GLY A 432 -6.85 -36.45 -0.46
CA GLY A 432 -8.01 -35.56 -0.58
C GLY A 432 -9.39 -36.23 -0.51
N PRO A 433 -10.47 -35.43 -0.55
CA PRO A 433 -10.47 -33.97 -0.64
C PRO A 433 -9.93 -33.28 0.62
N LEU A 434 -9.43 -32.06 0.46
CA LEU A 434 -8.82 -31.24 1.53
C LEU A 434 -9.56 -29.90 1.67
N TYR A 435 -9.51 -29.30 2.86
CA TYR A 435 -9.86 -27.90 3.06
C TYR A 435 -8.61 -27.06 3.31
N ILE A 436 -8.50 -25.96 2.59
CA ILE A 436 -7.66 -24.82 2.93
C ILE A 436 -8.48 -23.96 3.90
N LEU A 437 -7.98 -23.76 5.11
CA LEU A 437 -8.57 -22.88 6.13
C LEU A 437 -7.63 -21.70 6.35
N GLU A 438 -8.10 -20.52 5.97
CA GLU A 438 -7.34 -19.30 5.81
C GLU A 438 -7.90 -18.22 6.74
N VAL A 439 -7.07 -17.65 7.60
CA VAL A 439 -7.41 -16.41 8.31
C VAL A 439 -6.88 -15.25 7.47
N SER A 440 -7.81 -14.46 6.96
CA SER A 440 -7.56 -13.21 6.26
C SER A 440 -7.95 -12.04 7.15
N VAL A 441 -7.10 -11.01 7.29
CA VAL A 441 -7.44 -9.82 8.08
C VAL A 441 -6.92 -8.56 7.40
N MET A 442 -7.83 -7.61 7.19
CA MET A 442 -7.50 -6.23 6.85
C MET A 442 -7.50 -5.36 8.12
N TRP A 443 -6.59 -4.40 8.29
CA TRP A 443 -6.62 -3.41 9.40
C TRP A 443 -5.95 -2.08 9.04
N SER A 444 -6.13 -1.03 9.85
CA SER A 444 -5.60 0.32 9.53
C SER A 444 -4.17 0.58 10.03
N ASN A 445 -3.88 0.40 11.33
CA ASN A 445 -2.65 0.96 11.92
C ASN A 445 -1.54 -0.06 12.10
N ARG A 446 -0.30 0.39 11.89
CA ARG A 446 0.91 -0.37 12.17
C ARG A 446 1.13 -0.68 13.67
N GLY A 447 0.45 0.03 14.58
CA GLY A 447 0.50 -0.27 16.01
C GLY A 447 -0.16 -1.59 16.37
N ASP A 448 -1.09 -2.07 15.54
CA ASP A 448 -1.95 -3.22 15.83
C ASP A 448 -1.42 -4.54 15.20
N ASP A 449 -0.32 -4.47 14.43
CA ASP A 449 0.30 -5.59 13.69
C ASP A 449 0.46 -6.85 14.56
N ASP A 450 1.09 -6.73 15.73
CA ASP A 450 1.39 -7.87 16.59
C ASP A 450 0.13 -8.50 17.21
N ALA A 451 -0.93 -7.71 17.45
CA ALA A 451 -2.21 -8.23 17.93
C ALA A 451 -2.94 -9.01 16.83
N VAL A 452 -2.97 -8.50 15.59
CA VAL A 452 -3.56 -9.20 14.44
C VAL A 452 -2.76 -10.47 14.09
N TYR A 453 -1.43 -10.42 14.15
CA TYR A 453 -0.58 -11.61 13.97
C TYR A 453 -0.82 -12.65 15.08
N ALA A 454 -1.00 -12.22 16.34
CA ALA A 454 -1.31 -13.12 17.45
C ALA A 454 -2.68 -13.80 17.27
N PHE A 455 -3.73 -13.04 16.91
CA PHE A 455 -5.07 -13.55 16.60
C PHE A 455 -5.04 -14.62 15.50
N ALA A 456 -4.48 -14.30 14.32
CA ALA A 456 -4.40 -15.27 13.22
C ALA A 456 -3.61 -16.53 13.61
N SER A 457 -2.56 -16.35 14.42
CA SER A 457 -1.75 -17.46 14.93
C SER A 457 -2.47 -18.30 16.00
N ALA A 458 -3.39 -17.71 16.76
CA ALA A 458 -4.20 -18.38 17.78
C ALA A 458 -5.29 -19.24 17.13
N VAL A 459 -6.10 -18.68 16.23
CA VAL A 459 -7.14 -19.40 15.46
C VAL A 459 -6.54 -20.62 14.76
N LEU A 460 -5.53 -20.41 13.92
CA LEU A 460 -4.90 -21.50 13.16
C LEU A 460 -4.17 -22.50 14.06
N GLY A 461 -3.62 -22.04 15.19
CA GLY A 461 -3.00 -22.90 16.20
C GLY A 461 -4.01 -23.86 16.84
N ARG A 462 -5.17 -23.34 17.27
CA ARG A 462 -6.26 -24.11 17.88
C ARG A 462 -6.89 -25.09 16.87
N VAL A 463 -7.24 -24.64 15.66
CA VAL A 463 -7.85 -25.49 14.62
C VAL A 463 -6.89 -26.61 14.19
N ASN A 464 -5.60 -26.32 13.99
CA ASN A 464 -4.61 -27.33 13.61
C ASN A 464 -4.37 -28.35 14.74
N ALA A 465 -4.40 -27.92 16.01
CA ALA A 465 -4.27 -28.83 17.15
C ALA A 465 -5.44 -29.84 17.20
N GLU A 466 -6.68 -29.37 17.03
CA GLU A 466 -7.87 -30.24 16.99
C GLU A 466 -7.89 -31.13 15.74
N ALA A 467 -7.58 -30.58 14.57
CA ALA A 467 -7.47 -31.36 13.34
C ALA A 467 -6.45 -32.50 13.50
N LYS A 468 -5.32 -32.26 14.16
CA LYS A 468 -4.32 -33.30 14.46
C LYS A 468 -4.80 -34.29 15.54
N ALA A 469 -5.55 -33.84 16.55
CA ALA A 469 -6.18 -34.74 17.53
C ALA A 469 -7.20 -35.69 16.88
N ARG A 470 -7.91 -35.24 15.85
CA ARG A 470 -8.90 -36.01 15.06
C ARG A 470 -8.28 -36.87 13.94
N GLY A 471 -6.99 -36.73 13.66
CA GLY A 471 -6.33 -37.39 12.51
C GLY A 471 -6.64 -36.75 11.14
N LEU A 472 -7.22 -35.56 11.12
CA LEU A 472 -7.59 -34.76 9.94
C LEU A 472 -6.51 -33.75 9.53
N GLY A 473 -5.50 -33.50 10.36
CA GLY A 473 -4.46 -32.51 10.07
C GLY A 473 -3.61 -32.85 8.83
N ASN A 474 -3.28 -31.83 8.03
CA ASN A 474 -2.36 -31.93 6.90
C ASN A 474 -1.28 -30.84 7.03
N ASP A 475 -0.02 -31.18 6.74
CA ASP A 475 1.11 -30.23 6.89
C ASP A 475 1.28 -29.28 5.68
N TYR A 476 0.48 -29.44 4.61
CA TYR A 476 0.50 -28.54 3.46
C TYR A 476 0.12 -27.10 3.84
N VAL A 477 0.85 -26.14 3.28
CA VAL A 477 0.60 -24.70 3.42
C VAL A 477 0.67 -24.08 2.03
N TYR A 478 -0.40 -23.42 1.59
CA TYR A 478 -0.45 -22.85 0.25
C TYR A 478 0.30 -21.51 0.19
N MET A 479 1.33 -21.43 -0.66
CA MET A 479 2.29 -20.32 -0.71
C MET A 479 1.66 -18.93 -0.81
N ASN A 480 0.58 -18.78 -1.59
CA ASN A 480 -0.02 -17.47 -1.85
C ASN A 480 -0.91 -16.94 -0.71
N TYR A 481 -1.33 -17.80 0.23
CA TYR A 481 -2.11 -17.43 1.43
C TYR A 481 -1.32 -17.62 2.73
N ALA A 482 0.00 -17.84 2.63
CA ALA A 482 0.84 -18.10 3.77
C ALA A 482 1.32 -16.80 4.44
N ALA A 483 1.36 -16.81 5.77
CA ALA A 483 1.87 -15.71 6.56
C ALA A 483 3.40 -15.69 6.57
N ARG A 484 3.96 -14.51 6.87
CA ARG A 484 5.41 -14.26 6.98
C ARG A 484 6.17 -15.20 7.93
N PHE A 485 5.47 -15.88 8.83
CA PHE A 485 6.01 -16.80 9.83
C PHE A 485 5.92 -18.30 9.45
N GLN A 486 5.39 -18.66 8.28
CA GLN A 486 5.18 -20.06 7.88
C GLN A 486 6.31 -20.58 6.96
N ASP A 487 6.88 -21.75 7.25
CA ASP A 487 7.75 -22.48 6.31
C ASP A 487 6.90 -23.28 5.32
N VAL A 488 6.40 -22.59 4.30
CA VAL A 488 5.60 -23.15 3.20
C VAL A 488 6.22 -24.41 2.61
N VAL A 489 7.54 -24.40 2.38
CA VAL A 489 8.22 -25.46 1.63
C VAL A 489 8.41 -26.71 2.49
N ALA A 490 8.31 -26.62 3.83
CA ALA A 490 8.20 -27.79 4.70
C ALA A 490 6.93 -28.60 4.40
N GLY A 491 5.81 -27.91 4.15
CA GLY A 491 4.51 -28.53 3.88
C GLY A 491 4.42 -29.29 2.55
N TYR A 492 5.38 -29.13 1.65
CA TYR A 492 5.41 -29.85 0.37
C TYR A 492 5.97 -31.29 0.50
N GLY A 493 6.39 -31.69 1.70
CA GLY A 493 7.00 -32.99 1.98
C GLY A 493 8.53 -33.00 1.76
N ALA A 494 9.22 -33.83 2.53
CA ALA A 494 10.68 -33.84 2.61
C ALA A 494 11.38 -34.13 1.26
N GLU A 495 10.80 -35.00 0.42
CA GLU A 495 11.35 -35.29 -0.90
C GLU A 495 11.27 -34.09 -1.84
N ASN A 496 10.14 -33.39 -1.88
CA ASN A 496 9.96 -32.22 -2.74
C ASN A 496 10.81 -31.04 -2.26
N LYS A 497 10.88 -30.79 -0.93
CA LYS A 497 11.82 -29.82 -0.37
C LYS A 497 13.27 -30.15 -0.75
N ALA A 498 13.68 -31.42 -0.67
CA ALA A 498 15.00 -31.86 -1.12
C ALA A 498 15.19 -31.72 -2.64
N ARG A 499 14.17 -31.98 -3.47
CA ARG A 499 14.21 -31.81 -4.93
C ARG A 499 14.34 -30.35 -5.33
N LEU A 500 13.55 -29.45 -4.73
CA LEU A 500 13.66 -28.01 -4.92
C LEU A 500 15.06 -27.50 -4.55
N LYS A 501 15.63 -27.91 -3.41
CA LYS A 501 17.01 -27.53 -3.05
C LYS A 501 18.07 -28.10 -4.00
N ARG A 502 17.84 -29.26 -4.65
CA ARG A 502 18.72 -29.77 -5.74
C ARG A 502 18.63 -28.90 -7.00
N VAL A 503 17.42 -28.52 -7.42
CA VAL A 503 17.20 -27.67 -8.61
C VAL A 503 17.79 -26.27 -8.40
N ALA A 504 17.56 -25.65 -7.24
CA ALA A 504 18.17 -24.36 -6.89
C ALA A 504 19.69 -24.43 -6.94
N LYS A 505 20.30 -25.47 -6.37
CA LYS A 505 21.77 -25.66 -6.42
C LYS A 505 22.33 -25.86 -7.83
N LYS A 506 21.52 -26.34 -8.79
CA LYS A 506 21.92 -26.54 -10.21
C LYS A 506 21.91 -25.23 -10.99
N TYR A 507 20.85 -24.44 -10.89
CA TYR A 507 20.67 -23.20 -11.68
C TYR A 507 21.11 -21.92 -10.95
N ASP A 508 21.30 -21.98 -9.63
CA ASP A 508 21.79 -20.89 -8.77
C ASP A 508 22.76 -21.41 -7.68
N PRO A 509 23.95 -21.91 -8.06
CA PRO A 509 24.94 -22.43 -7.11
C PRO A 509 25.60 -21.37 -6.21
N LYS A 510 25.26 -20.07 -6.39
CA LYS A 510 25.70 -18.97 -5.51
C LYS A 510 24.60 -18.50 -4.56
N GLU A 511 23.37 -19.00 -4.72
CA GLU A 511 22.19 -18.72 -3.90
C GLU A 511 21.72 -17.25 -4.03
N VAL A 512 21.85 -16.67 -5.23
CA VAL A 512 21.39 -15.34 -5.64
C VAL A 512 19.91 -15.12 -5.29
N PHE A 513 19.02 -16.03 -5.69
CA PHE A 513 17.57 -15.93 -5.44
C PHE A 513 17.18 -16.38 -4.02
N GLN A 514 18.15 -16.76 -3.18
CA GLN A 514 17.97 -17.07 -1.76
C GLN A 514 18.56 -16.00 -0.83
N LYS A 515 19.46 -15.14 -1.34
CA LYS A 515 20.23 -14.13 -0.58
C LYS A 515 19.98 -12.71 -1.08
N LEU A 516 20.16 -12.47 -2.38
CA LEU A 516 19.97 -11.16 -3.00
C LEU A 516 18.49 -10.88 -3.28
N GLN A 517 17.67 -11.91 -3.48
CA GLN A 517 16.21 -11.79 -3.45
C GLN A 517 15.66 -12.47 -2.17
N PRO A 518 15.63 -11.79 -1.00
CA PRO A 518 15.37 -12.43 0.29
C PRO A 518 13.90 -12.85 0.51
N GLY A 519 12.92 -12.08 0.04
CA GLY A 519 11.52 -12.54 -0.10
C GLY A 519 11.32 -13.27 -1.44
N TYR A 520 10.25 -14.01 -1.70
CA TYR A 520 9.07 -14.33 -0.90
C TYR A 520 9.39 -15.51 0.04
N PHE A 521 8.67 -16.63 -0.01
CA PHE A 521 9.04 -17.86 0.71
C PHE A 521 10.29 -18.52 0.14
N LYS A 522 11.17 -19.03 1.03
CA LYS A 522 12.47 -19.64 0.66
C LYS A 522 12.54 -21.11 1.04
N LEU A 523 13.47 -21.84 0.40
CA LEU A 523 13.49 -23.30 0.41
C LEU A 523 13.90 -23.96 1.74
N ASP A 524 14.18 -23.17 2.79
CA ASP A 524 14.61 -23.67 4.10
C ASP A 524 14.20 -22.85 5.33
N ARG A 525 13.35 -21.83 5.16
CA ARG A 525 12.94 -20.96 6.26
C ARG A 525 11.69 -20.15 5.91
N ALA A 526 10.94 -19.78 6.95
CA ALA A 526 9.95 -18.70 6.85
C ALA A 526 10.63 -17.34 6.56
N PRO A 527 9.94 -16.40 5.88
CA PRO A 527 10.45 -15.04 5.61
C PRO A 527 10.87 -14.25 6.86
N VAL A 528 10.13 -14.42 7.96
CA VAL A 528 10.41 -13.94 9.30
C VAL A 528 10.08 -15.08 10.26
N SER A 529 10.65 -15.11 11.46
CA SER A 529 10.26 -16.09 12.49
C SER A 529 8.91 -15.77 13.14
N ASP A 530 8.28 -16.78 13.75
CA ASP A 530 7.02 -16.63 14.49
C ASP A 530 7.18 -15.61 15.63
N PRO A 531 6.33 -14.56 15.73
CA PRO A 531 6.39 -13.61 16.86
C PRO A 531 6.23 -14.32 18.20
N ARG A 532 5.45 -15.41 18.25
CA ARG A 532 5.28 -16.26 19.44
C ARG A 532 6.53 -17.09 19.76
N ALA A 533 7.62 -17.04 18.99
CA ALA A 533 8.87 -17.68 19.39
C ALA A 533 9.35 -17.14 20.75
N ALA A 534 9.10 -15.86 21.04
CA ALA A 534 9.34 -15.27 22.36
C ALA A 534 8.47 -15.93 23.45
N ASP A 535 7.16 -16.08 23.23
CA ASP A 535 6.23 -16.70 24.18
C ASP A 535 6.48 -18.21 24.35
N GLN A 536 6.79 -18.91 23.27
CA GLN A 536 7.19 -20.32 23.29
C GLN A 536 8.49 -20.50 24.08
N PHE A 537 9.47 -19.61 23.92
CA PHE A 537 10.69 -19.62 24.71
C PHE A 537 10.41 -19.30 26.19
N ALA A 538 9.55 -18.31 26.47
CA ALA A 538 9.11 -17.98 27.81
C ALA A 538 8.29 -19.11 28.47
N ALA A 539 7.55 -19.90 27.70
CA ALA A 539 6.86 -21.09 28.15
C ALA A 539 7.84 -22.23 28.47
N LEU A 540 8.83 -22.50 27.60
CA LEU A 540 9.92 -23.44 27.86
C LEU A 540 10.69 -23.08 29.13
N VAL A 541 10.92 -21.79 29.39
CA VAL A 541 11.60 -21.28 30.61
C VAL A 541 10.77 -21.55 31.88
N ARG A 542 9.45 -21.73 31.77
CA ARG A 542 8.54 -22.04 32.89
C ARG A 542 8.36 -23.55 33.14
N ILE A 543 8.99 -24.43 32.35
CA ILE A 543 8.90 -25.88 32.55
C ILE A 543 9.79 -26.28 33.73
N ASP A 544 9.17 -26.63 34.86
CA ASP A 544 9.86 -27.16 36.04
C ASP A 544 10.15 -28.68 35.84
N GLY A 545 11.11 -28.97 34.96
CA GLY A 545 11.45 -30.34 34.56
C GLY A 545 12.55 -30.41 33.51
N ARG A 546 12.77 -31.61 32.97
CA ARG A 546 13.74 -31.82 31.88
C ARG A 546 13.12 -31.38 30.54
N VAL A 547 13.79 -30.47 29.85
CA VAL A 547 13.40 -29.96 28.54
C VAL A 547 14.29 -30.58 27.46
N ASP A 548 13.71 -30.90 26.30
CA ASP A 548 14.46 -31.45 25.16
C ASP A 548 15.33 -30.41 24.46
N GLU A 549 16.55 -30.80 24.06
CA GLU A 549 17.53 -29.90 23.45
C GLU A 549 17.12 -29.52 22.02
N THR A 550 16.51 -30.44 21.26
CA THR A 550 15.95 -30.16 19.94
C THR A 550 14.76 -29.21 20.00
N ALA A 551 13.89 -29.34 21.01
CA ALA A 551 12.79 -28.40 21.24
C ALA A 551 13.28 -26.98 21.57
N ILE A 552 14.31 -26.85 22.43
CA ILE A 552 14.91 -25.54 22.74
C ILE A 552 15.53 -24.91 21.48
N ALA A 553 16.33 -25.68 20.72
CA ALA A 553 16.97 -25.18 19.50
C ALA A 553 15.96 -24.70 18.46
N ALA A 554 14.88 -25.47 18.24
CA ALA A 554 13.83 -25.14 17.27
C ALA A 554 13.14 -23.80 17.56
N VAL A 555 12.93 -23.45 18.83
CA VAL A 555 12.37 -22.13 19.22
C VAL A 555 13.46 -21.05 19.25
N TYR A 556 14.65 -21.39 19.74
CA TYR A 556 15.74 -20.43 19.92
C TYR A 556 16.24 -19.82 18.60
N ASP A 557 16.36 -20.61 17.54
CA ASP A 557 16.80 -20.07 16.24
C ASP A 557 15.76 -19.15 15.58
N GLN A 558 14.48 -19.26 16.00
CA GLN A 558 13.39 -18.36 15.65
C GLN A 558 13.39 -17.04 16.46
N LEU A 559 14.20 -16.88 17.51
CA LEU A 559 14.28 -15.62 18.24
C LEU A 559 15.04 -14.55 17.43
N LYS A 560 14.54 -13.31 17.42
CA LYS A 560 15.15 -12.20 16.68
C LYS A 560 16.60 -11.92 17.13
N PRO A 561 17.58 -11.73 16.23
CA PRO A 561 18.93 -11.29 16.62
C PRO A 561 18.93 -9.81 17.02
N PHE A 562 19.80 -9.43 17.96
CA PHE A 562 20.00 -8.03 18.37
C PHE A 562 21.44 -7.56 18.04
N SER A 563 21.67 -6.25 18.09
CA SER A 563 22.99 -5.66 17.83
C SER A 563 23.91 -5.76 19.06
N PRO A 564 25.21 -6.09 18.93
CA PRO A 564 26.12 -6.30 20.07
C PRO A 564 26.25 -5.13 21.05
N GLU A 565 26.02 -3.90 20.59
CA GLU A 565 26.01 -2.67 21.40
C GLU A 565 24.91 -2.69 22.47
N LEU A 566 23.83 -3.45 22.24
CA LEU A 566 22.73 -3.61 23.18
C LEU A 566 23.06 -4.56 24.35
N LEU A 567 24.16 -5.30 24.30
CA LEU A 567 24.59 -6.16 25.40
C LEU A 567 25.11 -5.39 26.61
N VAL A 568 25.64 -4.17 26.43
CA VAL A 568 26.37 -3.44 27.47
C VAL A 568 25.45 -3.13 28.65
N GLY A 569 25.74 -3.74 29.81
CA GLY A 569 24.89 -3.70 31.00
C GLY A 569 24.85 -5.03 31.77
N GLN A 570 24.01 -5.06 32.82
CA GLN A 570 23.79 -6.26 33.64
C GLN A 570 22.56 -7.04 33.18
N TRP A 571 22.71 -8.35 33.12
CA TRP A 571 21.69 -9.30 32.70
C TRP A 571 21.51 -10.36 33.77
N GLU A 572 20.26 -10.64 34.14
CA GLU A 572 19.91 -11.87 34.86
C GLU A 572 19.80 -13.04 33.86
N GLY A 573 19.87 -14.28 34.34
CA GLY A 573 19.93 -15.47 33.48
C GLY A 573 19.12 -16.66 34.01
N GLY A 574 18.36 -17.30 33.12
CA GLY A 574 17.61 -18.53 33.38
C GLY A 574 18.12 -19.69 32.52
N SER A 575 18.15 -20.91 33.08
CA SER A 575 18.79 -22.07 32.46
C SER A 575 17.85 -23.27 32.36
N PHE A 576 17.76 -23.89 31.18
CA PHE A 576 17.00 -25.12 30.96
C PHE A 576 17.72 -26.36 31.52
N ASP A 577 16.96 -27.34 32.03
CA ASP A 577 17.52 -28.65 32.38
C ASP A 577 17.43 -29.60 31.17
N THR A 578 18.51 -29.73 30.39
CA THR A 578 18.58 -30.72 29.31
C THR A 578 19.01 -32.12 29.82
N GLY A 579 19.15 -32.30 31.13
CA GLY A 579 19.82 -33.45 31.75
C GLY A 579 21.35 -33.35 31.76
N HIS A 580 21.90 -32.15 31.51
CA HIS A 580 23.34 -31.95 31.38
C HIS A 580 24.05 -31.80 32.74
N PRO A 581 25.19 -32.47 33.02
CA PRO A 581 25.82 -32.45 34.34
C PRO A 581 26.19 -31.07 34.92
N THR A 582 26.44 -30.06 34.07
CA THR A 582 26.74 -28.69 34.53
C THR A 582 25.48 -27.94 34.99
N HIS A 583 24.28 -28.37 34.63
CA HIS A 583 23.04 -27.73 35.08
C HIS A 583 22.86 -27.83 36.60
N GLN A 584 23.19 -28.99 37.18
CA GLN A 584 23.23 -29.17 38.64
C GLN A 584 24.23 -28.22 39.31
N GLN A 585 25.36 -27.93 38.67
CA GLN A 585 26.35 -26.97 39.17
C GLN A 585 25.81 -25.54 39.13
N LEU A 586 25.14 -25.13 38.05
CA LEU A 586 24.51 -23.81 37.95
C LEU A 586 23.40 -23.59 39.00
N ARG A 587 22.62 -24.63 39.32
CA ARG A 587 21.67 -24.62 40.45
C ARG A 587 22.39 -24.47 41.80
N ILE A 588 23.46 -25.23 42.05
CA ILE A 588 24.26 -25.16 43.29
C ILE A 588 24.90 -23.76 43.48
N PHE A 589 25.44 -23.17 42.41
CA PHE A 589 26.09 -21.85 42.45
C PHE A 589 25.11 -20.67 42.36
N LYS A 590 23.79 -20.92 42.31
CA LYS A 590 22.74 -19.90 42.15
C LYS A 590 23.09 -18.89 41.05
N TRP A 591 23.16 -19.36 39.80
CA TRP A 591 23.54 -18.52 38.66
C TRP A 591 22.75 -17.21 38.62
N ALA A 592 23.47 -16.10 38.41
CA ALA A 592 22.97 -14.73 38.53
C ALA A 592 23.05 -13.94 37.20
N GLY A 593 23.25 -14.63 36.07
CA GLY A 593 23.44 -14.03 34.75
C GLY A 593 24.87 -13.56 34.46
N LYS A 594 25.03 -12.41 33.80
CA LYS A 594 26.31 -11.84 33.32
C LYS A 594 26.33 -10.31 33.38
N ASP A 595 27.53 -9.73 33.38
CA ASP A 595 27.77 -8.28 33.29
C ASP A 595 28.67 -8.00 32.08
N PHE A 596 28.19 -7.17 31.16
CA PHE A 596 28.90 -6.73 29.96
C PHE A 596 29.38 -5.30 30.16
N ARG A 597 30.67 -5.16 30.47
CA ARG A 597 31.32 -3.88 30.74
C ARG A 597 31.73 -3.16 29.44
N SER A 598 31.81 -3.89 28.33
CA SER A 598 31.76 -3.37 26.95
C SER A 598 31.38 -4.49 25.97
N VAL A 599 31.27 -4.18 24.67
CA VAL A 599 31.07 -5.19 23.60
C VAL A 599 32.21 -6.23 23.56
N ASP A 600 33.42 -5.84 23.97
CA ASP A 600 34.63 -6.69 23.99
C ASP A 600 34.99 -7.22 25.41
N ASP A 601 34.20 -6.91 26.45
CA ASP A 601 34.55 -7.22 27.84
C ASP A 601 33.31 -7.63 28.67
N VAL A 602 33.20 -8.94 28.91
CA VAL A 602 32.11 -9.59 29.65
C VAL A 602 32.67 -10.51 30.73
N ASP A 603 32.02 -10.54 31.90
CA ASP A 603 32.43 -11.44 32.97
C ASP A 603 31.96 -12.89 32.78
N PRO A 604 32.80 -13.89 33.10
CA PRO A 604 32.65 -15.26 32.59
C PRO A 604 31.35 -15.96 33.07
N ILE A 605 31.08 -15.93 34.38
CA ILE A 605 29.83 -16.33 35.05
C ILE A 605 29.74 -15.60 36.41
N MET A 606 28.55 -15.11 36.76
CA MET A 606 28.22 -14.64 38.12
C MET A 606 27.28 -15.63 38.84
N GLY A 607 27.46 -15.86 40.13
CA GLY A 607 26.53 -16.61 40.98
C GLY A 607 26.34 -15.94 42.34
N TYR A 608 25.44 -16.47 43.18
CA TYR A 608 25.27 -16.00 44.56
C TYR A 608 25.94 -16.94 45.57
N ASP A 609 26.71 -16.38 46.49
CA ASP A 609 27.31 -17.13 47.59
C ASP A 609 26.29 -17.54 48.67
N LYS A 610 26.78 -18.27 49.69
CA LYS A 610 25.99 -18.73 50.84
C LYS A 610 25.39 -17.58 51.68
N ASP A 611 25.98 -16.39 51.62
CA ASP A 611 25.61 -15.21 52.40
C ASP A 611 24.80 -14.20 51.55
N GLY A 612 24.39 -14.61 50.33
CA GLY A 612 23.52 -13.87 49.42
C GLY A 612 24.22 -12.84 48.54
N LYS A 613 25.56 -12.81 48.48
CA LYS A 613 26.32 -11.81 47.71
C LYS A 613 26.73 -12.36 46.34
N ARG A 614 26.80 -11.48 45.34
CA ARG A 614 27.28 -11.85 43.99
C ARG A 614 28.77 -12.20 44.04
N ALA A 615 29.13 -13.34 43.47
CA ALA A 615 30.48 -13.91 43.43
C ALA A 615 30.84 -14.37 42.01
N TRP A 616 32.13 -14.23 41.66
CA TRP A 616 32.66 -14.55 40.33
C TRP A 616 33.13 -15.99 40.24
N VAL A 617 32.62 -16.77 39.28
CA VAL A 617 33.10 -18.12 38.99
C VAL A 617 34.13 -18.06 37.87
N ARG A 618 35.31 -18.69 38.06
CA ARG A 618 36.46 -18.54 37.14
C ARG A 618 37.01 -19.84 36.53
N GLU A 619 36.37 -20.98 36.75
CA GLU A 619 36.74 -22.22 36.04
C GLU A 619 35.54 -23.17 35.90
N VAL A 620 35.25 -23.62 34.67
CA VAL A 620 34.30 -24.70 34.35
C VAL A 620 34.93 -25.56 33.25
N ARG A 621 35.04 -26.88 33.46
CA ARG A 621 35.65 -27.79 32.46
C ARG A 621 34.59 -28.61 31.75
N PHE A 622 34.59 -28.59 30.42
CA PHE A 622 33.66 -29.37 29.62
C PHE A 622 34.36 -30.26 28.58
N ARG A 623 34.18 -31.59 28.76
CA ARG A 623 34.31 -32.75 27.83
C ARG A 623 35.42 -32.83 26.75
N GLY A 624 36.37 -31.91 26.66
CA GLY A 624 37.66 -32.12 25.97
C GLY A 624 37.61 -32.20 24.44
N VAL A 625 36.59 -31.64 23.80
CA VAL A 625 36.44 -31.58 22.33
C VAL A 625 36.29 -30.11 21.90
N VAL A 626 36.73 -29.76 20.69
CA VAL A 626 36.74 -28.38 20.18
C VAL A 626 35.70 -28.18 19.08
N THR A 627 34.78 -27.24 19.32
CA THR A 627 33.93 -26.58 18.32
C THR A 627 33.91 -25.07 18.60
N ALA A 628 33.50 -24.25 17.61
CA ALA A 628 33.77 -22.81 17.59
C ALA A 628 33.07 -22.04 18.73
N SER A 629 33.77 -21.08 19.37
CA SER A 629 33.27 -20.35 20.55
C SER A 629 33.85 -18.93 20.63
N MET A 630 33.21 -18.07 21.42
CA MET A 630 33.83 -16.81 21.88
C MET A 630 35.11 -17.13 22.67
N VAL A 631 36.20 -16.42 22.37
CA VAL A 631 37.51 -16.66 22.97
C VAL A 631 37.73 -15.66 24.11
N TYR A 632 37.60 -16.16 25.35
CA TYR A 632 38.00 -15.41 26.54
C TYR A 632 39.53 -15.25 26.55
N ASP A 633 40.03 -14.09 26.12
CA ASP A 633 41.42 -13.81 25.70
C ASP A 633 42.53 -14.07 26.76
N LYS A 634 42.14 -14.49 27.98
CA LYS A 634 43.01 -14.83 29.12
C LYS A 634 42.90 -16.28 29.61
N PHE A 635 41.94 -17.09 29.13
CA PHE A 635 41.71 -18.46 29.62
C PHE A 635 41.35 -19.46 28.51
N PRO A 636 41.96 -20.66 28.46
CA PRO A 636 41.73 -21.65 27.40
C PRO A 636 40.49 -22.51 27.68
N ILE A 637 39.29 -21.91 27.62
CA ILE A 637 38.02 -22.61 27.77
C ILE A 637 37.06 -22.15 26.67
N ASN A 638 36.64 -23.07 25.82
CA ASN A 638 35.59 -22.85 24.82
C ASN A 638 34.22 -22.93 25.51
N ILE A 639 33.61 -21.78 25.80
CA ILE A 639 32.19 -21.66 26.15
C ILE A 639 31.52 -20.87 25.02
N ILE A 640 30.48 -21.46 24.43
CA ILE A 640 29.63 -20.79 23.45
C ILE A 640 28.48 -20.13 24.22
N ASP A 641 28.61 -18.84 24.48
CA ASP A 641 27.46 -18.02 24.84
C ASP A 641 26.85 -17.50 23.54
N SER A 642 25.59 -17.85 23.27
CA SER A 642 24.81 -17.24 22.19
C SER A 642 23.62 -16.53 22.81
N PHE A 643 23.18 -15.44 22.17
CA PHE A 643 22.10 -14.60 22.70
C PHE A 643 21.13 -14.21 21.57
N ARG A 644 19.84 -14.11 21.90
CA ARG A 644 18.77 -13.61 21.02
C ARG A 644 17.80 -12.74 21.84
N TYR A 645 16.93 -12.02 21.16
CA TYR A 645 15.93 -11.13 21.73
C TYR A 645 14.72 -11.91 22.28
N VAL A 646 14.10 -11.41 23.36
CA VAL A 646 12.89 -11.99 23.95
C VAL A 646 11.78 -10.93 24.06
N ASP A 647 11.93 -9.88 24.88
CA ASP A 647 11.00 -8.74 24.93
C ASP A 647 11.67 -7.42 25.39
N ASP A 648 10.93 -6.31 25.37
CA ASP A 648 11.35 -5.02 25.95
C ASP A 648 11.06 -4.89 27.46
N ASN A 649 10.07 -5.63 28.01
CA ASN A 649 9.70 -5.51 29.43
C ASN A 649 10.77 -6.05 30.38
N THR A 650 11.49 -7.10 29.99
CA THR A 650 12.63 -7.66 30.74
C THR A 650 13.81 -6.69 30.76
N ARG A 651 14.00 -5.91 29.68
CA ARG A 651 15.07 -4.92 29.51
C ARG A 651 14.95 -3.77 30.51
N GLU A 652 13.75 -3.22 30.67
CA GLU A 652 13.45 -2.14 31.63
C GLU A 652 13.65 -2.57 33.09
N ARG A 653 13.21 -3.79 33.47
CA ARG A 653 13.36 -4.30 34.84
C ARG A 653 14.82 -4.41 35.27
N ASN A 654 15.68 -4.93 34.41
CA ASN A 654 17.08 -5.19 34.75
C ASN A 654 17.93 -3.90 34.88
N MET A 655 17.57 -2.81 34.21
CA MET A 655 18.35 -1.56 34.24
C MET A 655 18.14 -0.69 35.49
N ARG A 656 17.00 -0.80 36.20
CA ARG A 656 16.60 0.20 37.23
C ARG A 656 17.16 -0.05 38.65
N MET A 657 18.02 -1.05 38.88
CA MET A 657 18.38 -1.53 40.24
C MET A 657 19.80 -1.18 40.75
N ALA A 658 20.65 -0.46 40.00
CA ALA A 658 22.06 -0.25 40.41
C ALA A 658 22.58 1.18 40.18
N SER A 659 22.85 1.92 41.27
CA SER A 659 23.73 3.10 41.23
C SER A 659 24.35 3.44 42.61
N THR A 660 25.68 3.62 42.63
CA THR A 660 26.51 4.52 43.49
C THR A 660 27.99 4.03 43.43
N PRO A 661 29.00 4.86 43.12
CA PRO A 661 30.36 4.40 42.76
C PRO A 661 31.47 4.65 43.83
N ALA A 662 32.61 3.97 43.66
CA ALA A 662 33.90 4.30 44.30
C ALA A 662 35.12 3.83 43.46
N SER A 663 36.31 4.40 43.71
CA SER A 663 37.58 4.18 42.99
C SER A 663 38.77 4.78 43.76
N PRO A 664 40.06 4.60 43.38
CA PRO A 664 40.73 3.58 42.53
C PRO A 664 42.04 3.02 43.18
N ALA A 665 42.89 2.27 42.42
CA ALA A 665 44.36 2.50 42.25
C ALA A 665 45.32 1.26 42.11
N LEU A 666 46.21 1.35 41.08
CA LEU A 666 47.66 1.00 41.01
C LEU A 666 48.27 -0.43 41.14
N ASP A 667 48.59 -1.02 39.96
CA ASP A 667 49.97 -1.20 39.40
C ASP A 667 50.90 -2.44 39.70
N ALA A 668 51.91 -2.61 38.82
CA ALA A 668 53.23 -3.28 38.96
C ALA A 668 53.44 -4.82 38.76
N ALA A 669 53.34 -5.26 37.50
CA ALA A 669 54.37 -6.00 36.72
C ALA A 669 55.18 -7.24 37.23
N SER A 670 55.16 -8.28 36.37
CA SER A 670 56.29 -9.14 35.91
C SER A 670 56.71 -10.44 36.64
N ARG A 671 56.71 -11.57 35.90
CA ARG A 671 57.85 -12.51 35.76
C ARG A 671 57.71 -13.53 34.62
N THR A 672 58.84 -13.80 33.94
CA THR A 672 59.23 -14.98 33.12
C THR A 672 58.16 -15.97 32.65
N GLN A 673 57.91 -16.24 31.35
CA GLN A 673 58.74 -16.26 30.13
C GLN A 673 59.84 -17.36 30.08
N ARG A 674 59.46 -18.61 29.77
CA ARG A 674 60.31 -19.63 29.08
C ARG A 674 59.45 -20.72 28.42
N ASN A 675 58.98 -20.43 27.19
CA ASN A 675 58.33 -21.40 26.29
C ASN A 675 58.37 -20.85 24.84
N SER A 676 59.55 -20.38 24.43
CA SER A 676 59.68 -19.21 23.55
C SER A 676 60.56 -19.40 22.31
N GLN A 677 60.55 -20.59 21.69
CA GLN A 677 61.27 -20.83 20.42
C GLN A 677 60.41 -21.44 19.30
N THR A 678 59.57 -22.46 19.55
CA THR A 678 58.69 -23.05 18.52
C THR A 678 57.47 -22.18 18.22
N ALA A 679 56.71 -21.76 19.23
CA ALA A 679 55.57 -20.85 19.08
C ALA A 679 55.97 -19.49 18.47
N THR A 680 57.24 -19.10 18.58
CA THR A 680 57.76 -17.80 18.14
C THR A 680 57.76 -17.66 16.62
N SER A 681 58.02 -18.74 15.88
CA SER A 681 58.06 -18.69 14.40
C SER A 681 56.67 -18.48 13.79
N GLN A 682 55.65 -19.18 14.30
CA GLN A 682 54.25 -18.95 13.94
C GLN A 682 53.75 -17.56 14.39
N ARG A 683 54.09 -17.13 15.61
CA ARG A 683 53.76 -15.78 16.12
C ARG A 683 54.46 -14.68 15.31
N LEU A 684 55.65 -14.91 14.78
CA LEU A 684 56.33 -13.96 13.88
C LEU A 684 55.62 -13.85 12.54
N ARG A 685 55.24 -14.98 11.90
CA ARG A 685 54.44 -14.96 10.66
C ARG A 685 53.09 -14.26 10.85
N LYS A 686 52.35 -14.55 11.93
CA LYS A 686 51.10 -13.83 12.23
C LYS A 686 51.36 -12.33 12.48
N ARG A 687 52.38 -11.97 13.27
CA ARG A 687 52.76 -10.57 13.49
C ARG A 687 53.23 -9.85 12.22
N GLU A 688 53.85 -10.53 11.25
CA GLU A 688 54.14 -9.95 9.94
C GLU A 688 52.87 -9.71 9.13
N TYR A 689 51.93 -10.65 9.15
CA TYR A 689 50.64 -10.51 8.49
C TYR A 689 49.83 -9.35 9.11
N ASP A 690 49.72 -9.30 10.45
CA ASP A 690 49.07 -8.22 11.18
C ASP A 690 49.77 -6.88 10.95
N ARG A 691 51.11 -6.85 10.86
CA ARG A 691 51.87 -5.64 10.50
C ARG A 691 51.65 -5.23 9.04
N LYS A 692 51.49 -6.17 8.11
CA LYS A 692 51.10 -5.86 6.72
C LYS A 692 49.66 -5.33 6.65
N ALA A 693 48.71 -5.95 7.34
CA ALA A 693 47.33 -5.49 7.43
C ALA A 693 47.24 -4.09 8.07
N GLN A 694 47.92 -3.86 9.20
CA GLN A 694 47.99 -2.54 9.83
C GLN A 694 48.76 -1.51 8.99
N ARG A 695 49.79 -1.91 8.23
CA ARG A 695 50.41 -1.02 7.24
C ARG A 695 49.44 -0.68 6.11
N VAL A 696 48.72 -1.64 5.54
CA VAL A 696 47.71 -1.39 4.48
C VAL A 696 46.56 -0.54 5.01
N ALA A 697 46.12 -0.72 6.26
CA ALA A 697 45.11 0.14 6.89
C ALA A 697 45.63 1.57 7.15
N ARG A 698 46.88 1.72 7.59
CA ARG A 698 47.53 3.03 7.79
C ARG A 698 47.87 3.71 6.46
N GLU A 699 48.25 2.96 5.43
CA GLU A 699 48.39 3.43 4.04
C GLU A 699 47.04 3.89 3.51
N LYS A 700 45.97 3.09 3.59
CA LYS A 700 44.61 3.51 3.20
C LYS A 700 44.17 4.77 3.95
N LYS A 701 44.42 4.87 5.26
CA LYS A 701 44.08 6.07 6.05
C LYS A 701 44.96 7.28 5.69
N LYS A 702 46.27 7.09 5.49
CA LYS A 702 47.20 8.15 5.05
C LYS A 702 46.91 8.63 3.64
N ASN A 703 46.59 7.73 2.71
CA ASN A 703 46.26 8.05 1.33
C ASN A 703 44.88 8.72 1.23
N ARG A 704 43.91 8.34 2.09
CA ARG A 704 42.64 9.07 2.21
C ARG A 704 42.81 10.44 2.88
N ILE A 705 43.71 10.58 3.86
CA ILE A 705 44.10 11.88 4.42
C ILE A 705 44.76 12.74 3.35
N ALA A 706 45.77 12.24 2.63
CA ALA A 706 46.44 12.95 1.54
C ALA A 706 45.50 13.28 0.36
N GLN A 707 44.49 12.44 0.08
CA GLN A 707 43.42 12.78 -0.86
C GLN A 707 42.54 13.92 -0.36
N LEU A 708 42.18 13.94 0.93
CA LEU A 708 41.40 15.03 1.53
C LEU A 708 42.22 16.33 1.64
N GLU A 709 43.50 16.25 2.01
CA GLU A 709 44.44 17.37 2.01
C GLU A 709 44.63 17.90 0.59
N SER A 710 44.85 17.05 -0.41
CA SER A 710 44.91 17.48 -1.83
C SER A 710 43.57 17.99 -2.36
N LEU A 711 42.43 17.55 -1.82
CA LEU A 711 41.12 18.10 -2.17
C LEU A 711 40.92 19.49 -1.57
N VAL A 712 41.29 19.69 -0.30
CA VAL A 712 41.28 21.00 0.38
C VAL A 712 42.26 21.96 -0.29
N GLU A 713 43.47 21.50 -0.64
CA GLU A 713 44.48 22.27 -1.36
C GLU A 713 43.99 22.70 -2.76
N LYS A 714 43.33 21.80 -3.50
CA LYS A 714 42.68 22.13 -4.78
C LYS A 714 41.53 23.10 -4.63
N LEU A 715 40.71 22.97 -3.58
CA LEU A 715 39.63 23.92 -3.30
C LEU A 715 40.19 25.30 -2.92
N SER A 716 41.27 25.37 -2.13
CA SER A 716 41.95 26.63 -1.81
C SER A 716 42.71 27.25 -2.99
N HIS A 717 43.03 26.49 -4.02
CA HIS A 717 43.65 26.96 -5.26
C HIS A 717 42.67 27.09 -6.45
N GLN A 718 41.36 26.90 -6.23
CA GLN A 718 40.33 27.13 -7.25
C GLN A 718 39.68 28.52 -7.16
N ASP A 719 39.89 29.25 -6.07
CA ASP A 719 39.67 30.70 -6.00
C ASP A 719 40.89 31.45 -6.56
N ASP A 720 41.09 31.38 -7.89
CA ASP A 720 41.59 32.54 -8.63
C ASP A 720 41.32 32.46 -10.16
N ASN A 721 40.50 33.41 -10.63
CA ASN A 721 40.53 33.99 -11.98
C ASN A 721 40.59 33.08 -13.24
N ALA A 722 39.56 32.25 -13.43
CA ALA A 722 39.10 31.87 -14.79
C ALA A 722 37.59 31.57 -14.84
N THR A 723 37.11 30.66 -13.99
CA THR A 723 35.74 30.16 -13.99
C THR A 723 34.72 31.24 -13.63
N THR A 724 35.04 32.07 -12.63
CA THR A 724 34.21 33.20 -12.18
C THR A 724 34.00 34.24 -13.27
N ALA A 725 35.05 34.58 -14.04
CA ALA A 725 34.93 35.50 -15.18
C ALA A 725 34.07 34.91 -16.30
N SER A 726 34.20 33.61 -16.58
CA SER A 726 33.35 32.90 -17.55
C SER A 726 31.88 32.87 -17.11
N LEU A 727 31.62 32.57 -15.84
CA LEU A 727 30.27 32.54 -15.25
C LEU A 727 29.64 33.93 -15.19
N MET A 728 30.37 34.98 -14.81
CA MET A 728 29.86 36.36 -14.88
C MET A 728 29.57 36.78 -16.32
N ALA A 729 30.42 36.40 -17.29
CA ALA A 729 30.16 36.65 -18.71
C ALA A 729 28.98 35.82 -19.26
N GLN A 730 28.66 34.65 -18.71
CA GLN A 730 27.45 33.89 -19.03
C GLN A 730 26.21 34.52 -18.39
N LEU A 731 26.27 34.82 -17.08
CA LEU A 731 25.20 35.47 -16.33
C LEU A 731 24.81 36.82 -16.94
N SER A 732 25.78 37.63 -17.37
CA SER A 732 25.53 38.89 -18.07
C SER A 732 24.80 38.69 -19.41
N ARG A 733 25.14 37.64 -20.17
CA ARG A 733 24.45 37.31 -21.44
C ARG A 733 23.04 36.77 -21.21
N VAL A 734 22.84 35.93 -20.20
CA VAL A 734 21.49 35.45 -19.81
C VAL A 734 20.62 36.60 -19.29
N THR A 735 21.20 37.53 -18.54
CA THR A 735 20.52 38.77 -18.09
C THR A 735 20.12 39.64 -19.28
N GLU A 736 21.05 39.87 -20.22
CA GLU A 736 20.77 40.64 -21.45
C GLU A 736 19.69 39.97 -22.33
N GLN A 737 19.69 38.63 -22.43
CA GLN A 737 18.65 37.87 -23.12
C GLN A 737 17.29 37.97 -22.42
N ARG A 738 17.24 37.82 -21.10
CA ARG A 738 16.03 38.01 -20.27
C ARG A 738 15.46 39.41 -20.49
N ASP A 739 16.29 40.44 -20.43
CA ASP A 739 15.83 41.84 -20.49
C ASP A 739 15.39 42.23 -21.91
N LYS A 740 16.00 41.64 -22.94
CA LYS A 740 15.49 41.68 -24.32
C LYS A 740 14.14 40.97 -24.46
N LEU A 741 13.94 39.82 -23.82
CA LEU A 741 12.67 39.08 -23.85
C LEU A 741 11.54 39.86 -23.13
N VAL A 742 11.83 40.40 -21.95
CA VAL A 742 10.91 41.27 -21.17
C VAL A 742 10.56 42.54 -21.95
N THR A 743 11.53 43.13 -22.66
CA THR A 743 11.27 44.27 -23.55
C THR A 743 10.35 43.87 -24.70
N CYS A 744 10.63 42.75 -25.38
CA CYS A 744 9.81 42.23 -26.47
C CYS A 744 8.35 41.97 -26.04
N LEU A 745 8.17 41.28 -24.92
CA LEU A 745 6.86 41.02 -24.30
C LEU A 745 6.10 42.30 -23.93
N ARG A 746 6.80 43.34 -23.45
CA ARG A 746 6.19 44.63 -23.15
C ARG A 746 5.78 45.37 -24.42
N THR A 747 6.56 45.27 -25.50
CA THR A 747 6.19 45.85 -26.80
C THR A 747 4.99 45.14 -27.40
N THR A 748 4.96 43.79 -27.47
CA THR A 748 3.80 43.06 -27.99
C THR A 748 2.56 43.28 -27.12
N SER A 749 2.69 43.30 -25.79
CA SER A 749 1.59 43.69 -24.90
C SER A 749 1.06 45.09 -25.20
N SER A 750 1.92 46.09 -25.43
CA SER A 750 1.47 47.45 -25.78
C SER A 750 0.78 47.53 -27.14
N VAL A 751 1.21 46.75 -28.13
CA VAL A 751 0.55 46.66 -29.46
C VAL A 751 -0.82 46.00 -29.31
N PHE A 752 -0.92 44.94 -28.50
CA PHE A 752 -2.19 44.25 -28.23
C PHE A 752 -3.18 45.16 -27.48
N SER A 753 -2.73 45.87 -26.45
CA SER A 753 -3.53 46.88 -25.74
C SER A 753 -3.95 48.06 -26.63
N GLY A 754 -3.18 48.38 -27.68
CA GLY A 754 -3.58 49.34 -28.71
C GLY A 754 -4.79 48.83 -29.50
N HIS A 755 -4.71 47.63 -30.07
CA HIS A 755 -5.79 47.02 -30.86
C HIS A 755 -7.05 46.75 -30.02
N VAL A 756 -6.89 46.37 -28.74
CA VAL A 756 -8.02 46.21 -27.80
C VAL A 756 -8.72 47.56 -27.58
N ARG A 757 -7.97 48.65 -27.36
CA ARG A 757 -8.58 49.98 -27.19
C ARG A 757 -9.23 50.53 -28.46
N GLU A 758 -8.69 50.23 -29.64
CA GLU A 758 -9.33 50.57 -30.91
C GLU A 758 -10.66 49.82 -31.10
N ALA A 759 -10.72 48.53 -30.72
CA ALA A 759 -11.95 47.76 -30.72
C ALA A 759 -12.97 48.24 -29.67
N GLU A 760 -12.52 48.59 -28.45
CA GLU A 760 -13.37 49.14 -27.39
C GLU A 760 -13.98 50.51 -27.77
N THR A 761 -13.32 51.29 -28.64
CA THR A 761 -13.86 52.58 -29.14
C THR A 761 -14.90 52.45 -30.26
N TRP A 762 -15.28 51.25 -30.68
CA TRP A 762 -16.33 51.03 -31.71
C TRP A 762 -17.70 50.64 -31.15
N ASP A 763 -17.83 50.40 -29.84
CA ASP A 763 -19.05 49.82 -29.23
C ASP A 763 -19.85 50.84 -28.40
N SER A 764 -19.64 52.15 -28.60
CA SER A 764 -20.19 53.21 -27.73
C SER A 764 -20.61 54.52 -28.40
N ASP A 765 -21.16 54.49 -29.63
CA ASP A 765 -21.94 55.61 -30.20
C ASP A 765 -23.07 55.07 -31.10
N GLU A 766 -24.25 55.70 -30.99
CA GLU A 766 -25.47 55.65 -31.84
C GLU A 766 -25.77 54.34 -32.62
N ALA A 767 -26.75 53.49 -32.29
CA ALA A 767 -28.17 53.73 -31.99
C ALA A 767 -28.98 54.38 -33.14
N THR A 768 -29.96 53.63 -33.67
CA THR A 768 -30.93 54.00 -34.74
C THR A 768 -30.36 54.09 -36.18
N GLY A 769 -31.19 53.78 -37.19
CA GLY A 769 -30.87 54.02 -38.60
C GLY A 769 -31.10 52.81 -39.52
N GLU A 770 -31.83 53.02 -40.61
CA GLU A 770 -32.15 52.02 -41.63
C GLU A 770 -30.95 51.71 -42.55
N LEU A 771 -30.81 50.46 -43.01
CA LEU A 771 -29.98 50.11 -44.16
C LEU A 771 -30.85 50.07 -45.42
N PRO A 772 -30.51 50.84 -46.47
CA PRO A 772 -30.18 50.18 -47.75
C PRO A 772 -29.13 50.89 -48.63
N LEU A 773 -28.72 50.16 -49.69
CA LEU A 773 -28.15 50.63 -50.97
C LEU A 773 -26.67 51.11 -51.07
N HIS A 774 -25.84 50.15 -51.50
CA HIS A 774 -24.62 50.24 -52.33
C HIS A 774 -24.21 51.55 -53.06
N ARG A 775 -22.90 51.87 -52.92
CA ARG A 775 -21.92 52.30 -53.98
C ARG A 775 -22.17 53.68 -54.67
N PRO A 776 -21.27 54.18 -55.59
CA PRO A 776 -19.88 53.80 -55.98
C PRO A 776 -18.87 55.01 -56.02
N VAL A 777 -17.72 54.82 -56.70
CA VAL A 777 -16.88 55.82 -57.44
C VAL A 777 -15.63 56.44 -56.76
N ASP A 778 -14.51 55.70 -56.84
CA ASP A 778 -13.29 55.94 -57.65
C ASP A 778 -12.41 57.24 -57.65
N VAL A 779 -11.16 56.99 -58.12
CA VAL A 779 -10.16 57.83 -58.84
C VAL A 779 -9.04 58.58 -58.06
N VAL A 780 -7.83 58.57 -58.68
CA VAL A 780 -6.61 59.43 -58.49
C VAL A 780 -5.58 58.98 -57.41
N SER A 781 -4.26 59.11 -57.66
CA SER A 781 -3.40 58.24 -58.50
C SER A 781 -1.90 58.61 -58.40
N HIS A 782 -0.99 57.64 -58.61
CA HIS A 782 0.47 57.78 -58.89
C HIS A 782 1.36 58.43 -57.79
N GLN A 783 2.68 58.17 -57.64
CA GLN A 783 3.75 57.38 -58.30
C GLN A 783 4.62 56.72 -57.19
N GLY A 784 5.48 55.71 -57.37
CA GLY A 784 5.90 54.87 -58.51
C GLY A 784 6.71 53.65 -58.00
N SER A 785 6.71 52.49 -58.70
CA SER A 785 7.79 52.00 -59.63
C SER A 785 9.11 51.57 -58.97
N SER A 786 9.78 50.44 -59.28
CA SER A 786 9.71 49.58 -60.49
C SER A 786 10.24 48.12 -60.30
N SER A 787 9.47 47.13 -60.78
CA SER A 787 9.77 45.97 -61.69
C SER A 787 11.21 45.40 -61.85
N LEU A 788 11.45 44.08 -62.09
CA LEU A 788 11.02 43.10 -63.14
C LEU A 788 11.32 41.63 -62.65
N SER A 789 11.04 40.46 -63.29
CA SER A 789 10.29 39.92 -64.46
C SER A 789 10.12 38.37 -64.31
N ALA A 790 9.57 37.61 -65.29
CA ALA A 790 9.33 36.14 -65.19
C ALA A 790 9.24 35.37 -66.55
N SER A 791 9.35 34.02 -66.55
CA SER A 791 8.92 33.04 -67.60
C SER A 791 9.10 31.55 -67.16
N ALA A 792 8.77 30.52 -67.97
CA ALA A 792 7.42 29.88 -68.07
C ALA A 792 7.41 28.44 -68.71
N THR A 793 6.66 27.46 -68.14
CA THR A 793 5.91 26.29 -68.77
C THR A 793 6.59 25.25 -69.73
N PRO A 794 5.99 24.09 -70.12
CA PRO A 794 5.07 23.10 -69.45
C PRO A 794 5.34 21.56 -69.77
N GLY A 795 4.52 20.63 -69.23
CA GLY A 795 4.26 19.24 -69.76
C GLY A 795 4.61 18.03 -68.84
N THR A 796 4.06 16.80 -68.93
CA THR A 796 2.84 16.25 -69.62
C THR A 796 2.48 14.79 -69.18
N ALA A 797 1.17 14.43 -69.19
CA ALA A 797 0.53 13.12 -69.53
C ALA A 797 0.46 11.85 -68.58
N SER A 798 -0.79 11.37 -68.37
CA SER A 798 -1.39 9.99 -68.28
C SER A 798 -0.96 8.90 -67.24
N VAL A 799 -1.79 8.04 -66.58
CA VAL A 799 -3.24 7.54 -66.64
C VAL A 799 -3.49 6.29 -67.55
N PRO A 800 -4.34 5.25 -67.26
CA PRO A 800 -4.87 4.60 -66.02
C PRO A 800 -5.08 3.02 -66.13
N VAL A 801 -6.27 2.48 -65.76
CA VAL A 801 -6.92 1.12 -65.92
C VAL A 801 -6.84 0.22 -64.66
N LEU A 802 -7.92 -0.07 -63.87
CA LEU A 802 -9.24 -0.74 -64.06
C LEU A 802 -9.15 -2.29 -63.99
N GLU A 803 -10.13 -3.12 -63.58
CA GLU A 803 -11.63 -3.14 -63.65
C GLU A 803 -12.26 -3.69 -62.32
N ASN A 804 -13.44 -3.27 -61.80
CA ASN A 804 -14.88 -3.40 -62.20
C ASN A 804 -15.51 -4.79 -61.91
N ASP A 805 -16.81 -4.96 -61.62
CA ASP A 805 -18.01 -4.08 -61.50
C ASP A 805 -18.96 -4.71 -60.41
N ALA A 806 -20.25 -4.43 -60.09
CA ALA A 806 -21.42 -3.57 -60.44
C ALA A 806 -22.43 -3.72 -59.23
N GLU A 807 -23.71 -3.31 -59.07
CA GLU A 807 -24.82 -2.46 -59.61
C GLU A 807 -25.87 -2.42 -58.43
N THR A 808 -26.84 -1.53 -58.12
CA THR A 808 -27.31 -0.15 -58.42
C THR A 808 -28.42 0.19 -57.35
N ASN A 809 -29.54 0.96 -57.43
CA ASN A 809 -30.24 1.77 -58.45
C ASN A 809 -31.21 2.82 -57.78
N LYS A 810 -30.97 4.12 -58.03
CA LYS A 810 -31.93 5.27 -58.18
C LYS A 810 -33.03 5.64 -57.14
N ASN A 811 -32.98 6.92 -56.74
CA ASN A 811 -34.06 7.98 -56.69
C ASN A 811 -35.32 7.75 -55.78
N GLN A 812 -36.14 8.73 -55.34
CA GLN A 812 -36.44 10.10 -55.80
C GLN A 812 -37.23 10.97 -54.76
N GLN A 813 -37.02 12.30 -54.73
CA GLN A 813 -37.93 13.42 -54.35
C GLN A 813 -38.58 13.64 -52.94
N ASN A 814 -38.54 14.93 -52.52
CA ASN A 814 -39.52 15.76 -51.78
C ASN A 814 -40.01 15.46 -50.33
N ALA A 815 -39.51 16.28 -49.38
CA ALA A 815 -40.23 17.30 -48.58
C ALA A 815 -41.41 16.99 -47.60
N ASN A 816 -41.25 17.58 -46.40
CA ASN A 816 -42.25 18.15 -45.46
C ASN A 816 -42.93 17.30 -44.35
N ASP A 817 -43.13 17.99 -43.21
CA ASP A 817 -44.05 17.78 -42.05
C ASP A 817 -43.83 16.53 -41.14
N MET A 818 -43.98 16.56 -39.80
CA MET A 818 -44.19 17.67 -38.84
C MET A 818 -43.76 17.31 -37.40
N GLU A 819 -43.78 18.33 -36.53
CA GLU A 819 -43.38 18.46 -35.11
C GLU A 819 -44.00 17.56 -34.00
N MET A 820 -43.22 17.42 -32.91
CA MET A 820 -43.56 17.53 -31.45
C MET A 820 -44.50 16.55 -30.70
N LEU A 821 -44.42 16.71 -29.35
CA LEU A 821 -45.12 16.07 -28.22
C LEU A 821 -44.53 14.71 -27.80
N LEU A 822 -44.14 14.45 -26.54
CA LEU A 822 -44.47 14.96 -25.18
C LEU A 822 -45.90 14.66 -24.68
N ASP A 823 -46.05 13.44 -24.18
CA ASP A 823 -46.98 12.94 -23.15
C ASP A 823 -46.27 11.63 -22.66
N GLU A 824 -46.03 11.29 -21.38
CA GLU A 824 -46.97 11.03 -20.28
C GLU A 824 -48.21 10.21 -20.75
N SER A 825 -48.61 9.10 -20.16
CA SER A 825 -48.81 8.87 -18.72
C SER A 825 -49.19 7.41 -18.39
N ILE A 826 -49.09 7.04 -17.11
CA ILE A 826 -49.94 6.10 -16.33
C ILE A 826 -50.12 4.64 -16.81
N PHE A 827 -49.56 3.73 -15.99
CA PHE A 827 -50.24 2.57 -15.35
C PHE A 827 -49.29 2.12 -14.21
N ASP A 828 -49.34 2.73 -13.02
CA ASP A 828 -50.35 2.58 -11.96
C ASP A 828 -50.29 1.20 -11.27
N ILE A 829 -49.73 1.21 -10.05
CA ILE A 829 -49.91 0.18 -9.02
C ILE A 829 -50.06 0.90 -7.66
N ASP A 830 -51.00 1.85 -7.55
CA ASP A 830 -51.42 2.44 -6.26
C ASP A 830 -52.56 1.61 -5.61
N HIS A 831 -52.54 0.29 -5.85
CA HIS A 831 -53.61 -0.65 -5.46
C HIS A 831 -53.07 -1.97 -4.93
N LEU A 832 -52.40 -1.90 -3.77
CA LEU A 832 -52.32 -3.03 -2.82
C LEU A 832 -52.06 -2.58 -1.35
N LEU A 833 -52.36 -1.32 -1.02
CA LEU A 833 -52.26 -0.75 0.34
C LEU A 833 -53.56 -0.03 0.73
N ASP A 834 -54.60 -0.82 1.03
CA ASP A 834 -55.70 -0.42 1.89
C ASP A 834 -56.26 -1.67 2.60
N ASP A 835 -56.97 -1.49 3.72
CA ASP A 835 -57.31 -2.50 4.74
C ASP A 835 -56.08 -3.20 5.39
N VAL A 836 -55.79 -3.06 6.69
CA VAL A 836 -56.69 -2.83 7.84
C VAL A 836 -56.13 -1.78 8.80
N MET A 837 -56.96 -0.78 9.13
CA MET A 837 -56.77 0.13 10.25
C MET A 837 -57.02 -0.57 11.61
N PHE A 838 -56.12 -0.38 12.58
CA PHE A 838 -56.47 -0.43 14.01
C PHE A 838 -55.66 0.60 14.81
N GLU A 839 -56.36 1.60 15.37
CA GLU A 839 -55.79 2.57 16.30
C GLU A 839 -55.55 1.97 17.70
N PRO A 840 -54.67 2.57 18.53
CA PRO A 840 -54.24 1.96 19.78
C PRO A 840 -55.22 2.14 20.95
N GLU A 841 -55.87 1.07 21.39
CA GLU A 841 -56.51 1.04 22.70
C GLU A 841 -55.46 0.97 23.84
N VAL A 842 -55.53 1.92 24.78
CA VAL A 842 -54.74 1.92 26.02
C VAL A 842 -55.64 1.62 27.22
N PRO A 843 -55.51 0.44 27.86
CA PRO A 843 -56.01 0.21 29.21
C PRO A 843 -54.85 0.26 30.22
N THR A 844 -54.80 1.33 31.00
CA THR A 844 -53.97 1.39 32.21
C THR A 844 -54.63 0.62 33.35
N THR A 845 -53.96 -0.34 34.00
CA THR A 845 -54.30 -0.75 35.39
C THR A 845 -53.24 -1.63 36.08
N THR A 846 -52.67 -1.12 37.20
CA THR A 846 -52.28 -1.86 38.45
C THR A 846 -51.25 -3.01 38.42
N PRO A 847 -50.71 -3.46 39.58
CA PRO A 847 -50.38 -2.76 40.83
C PRO A 847 -48.88 -2.94 41.25
N PRO A 848 -48.38 -2.27 42.31
CA PRO A 848 -46.95 -2.34 42.67
C PRO A 848 -46.58 -3.54 43.55
N VAL A 849 -45.31 -3.97 43.46
CA VAL A 849 -44.66 -4.82 44.48
C VAL A 849 -43.75 -3.95 45.34
N THR A 850 -44.13 -3.78 46.61
CA THR A 850 -43.35 -3.03 47.62
C THR A 850 -42.30 -3.91 48.28
N MET A 851 -41.07 -3.41 48.37
CA MET A 851 -40.09 -3.81 49.39
C MET A 851 -39.61 -2.54 50.09
N ASN A 852 -39.80 -2.48 51.41
CA ASN A 852 -39.52 -1.26 52.17
C ASN A 852 -38.03 -1.11 52.50
N GLU A 853 -37.62 0.16 52.38
CA GLU A 853 -36.48 0.86 52.97
C GLU A 853 -36.08 0.40 54.40
N PRO A 854 -34.82 0.64 54.84
CA PRO A 854 -34.45 2.03 55.20
C PRO A 854 -33.07 2.53 54.74
N ARG A 855 -33.04 3.81 54.34
CA ARG A 855 -31.86 4.71 54.41
C ARG A 855 -31.65 5.11 55.89
N SER A 856 -30.55 5.67 56.41
CA SER A 856 -29.52 6.62 55.94
C SER A 856 -28.31 6.53 56.92
N PRO A 857 -27.27 7.41 56.95
CA PRO A 857 -26.87 8.51 56.06
C PRO A 857 -25.38 8.48 55.62
N PRO A 858 -24.93 9.41 54.75
CA PRO A 858 -23.51 9.65 54.45
C PRO A 858 -22.90 10.83 55.23
N LEU A 859 -21.58 11.07 55.04
CA LEU A 859 -20.75 12.21 55.50
C LEU A 859 -20.36 12.20 57.01
N PRO A 860 -19.21 12.80 57.42
CA PRO A 860 -18.43 13.87 56.75
C PRO A 860 -17.00 13.53 56.30
N LEU A 861 -16.48 14.38 55.40
CA LEU A 861 -15.08 14.45 54.99
C LEU A 861 -14.44 15.74 55.57
N ALA A 862 -13.45 15.60 56.45
CA ALA A 862 -12.59 16.69 56.93
C ALA A 862 -11.33 16.11 57.61
N SER A 863 -10.14 16.72 57.59
CA SER A 863 -9.60 17.78 56.71
C SER A 863 -8.12 18.02 57.05
N LEU A 864 -7.23 18.17 56.05
CA LEU A 864 -6.03 19.05 56.03
C LEU A 864 -4.97 18.91 57.19
N THR A 865 -3.67 19.23 57.04
CA THR A 865 -2.96 20.01 56.01
C THR A 865 -1.50 19.60 55.88
N GLU A 866 -0.97 19.94 54.71
CA GLU A 866 0.41 20.13 54.26
C GLU A 866 1.41 20.81 55.24
N LYS A 867 2.69 20.74 54.85
CA LYS A 867 3.69 21.82 55.01
C LYS A 867 4.62 21.81 53.78
N SER A 868 5.17 22.92 53.26
CA SER A 868 4.86 24.36 53.36
C SER A 868 5.90 25.10 52.48
N SER A 869 5.55 26.01 51.56
CA SER A 869 5.66 27.49 51.73
C SER A 869 6.07 28.14 50.39
N PRO A 870 5.90 29.47 50.19
CA PRO A 870 5.05 30.45 50.89
C PRO A 870 4.12 31.26 49.93
N VAL A 871 3.31 32.15 50.50
CA VAL A 871 2.24 32.92 49.83
C VAL A 871 2.55 34.42 49.79
N MET A 872 2.06 35.16 48.78
CA MET A 872 1.63 36.56 48.97
C MET A 872 0.35 36.93 48.20
N THR A 873 -0.64 37.40 48.99
CA THR A 873 -1.71 38.37 48.67
C THR A 873 -2.59 38.19 47.43
N GLN A 874 -3.84 37.75 47.67
CA GLN A 874 -4.99 38.18 46.87
C GLN A 874 -5.24 39.69 47.08
N GLN A 875 -5.04 40.55 46.07
CA GLN A 875 -5.65 41.89 46.09
C GLN A 875 -5.98 42.50 44.71
N GLN A 876 -6.40 41.68 43.76
CA GLN A 876 -7.24 42.15 42.65
C GLN A 876 -8.36 41.16 42.38
N ARG A 877 -9.61 41.64 42.39
CA ARG A 877 -10.79 40.90 41.95
C ARG A 877 -10.88 41.03 40.43
N GLN A 878 -10.01 40.33 39.70
CA GLN A 878 -10.18 40.22 38.25
C GLN A 878 -11.44 39.38 37.98
N GLN A 879 -12.36 39.92 37.20
CA GLN A 879 -13.49 39.17 36.65
C GLN A 879 -12.96 38.02 35.77
N PRO A 880 -13.74 36.95 35.54
CA PRO A 880 -13.47 36.10 34.38
C PRO A 880 -13.41 36.99 33.13
N PRO A 881 -12.46 36.78 32.21
CA PRO A 881 -12.28 37.66 31.05
C PRO A 881 -13.60 37.78 30.29
N GLU A 882 -14.06 39.01 30.06
CA GLU A 882 -15.41 39.26 29.54
C GLU A 882 -15.55 38.68 28.13
N CYS A 883 -16.23 37.53 28.04
CA CYS A 883 -16.46 36.85 26.78
C CYS A 883 -17.27 37.75 25.84
N HIS A 884 -16.73 38.09 24.68
CA HIS A 884 -17.49 38.81 23.64
C HIS A 884 -18.71 38.01 23.12
N CYS A 885 -18.88 36.75 23.52
CA CYS A 885 -20.10 35.98 23.35
C CYS A 885 -21.29 36.48 24.21
N SER A 886 -21.02 37.12 25.35
CA SER A 886 -22.02 37.60 26.31
C SER A 886 -22.54 39.01 26.01
N SER A 887 -21.85 39.78 25.15
CA SER A 887 -22.07 41.20 24.91
C SER A 887 -23.25 41.51 23.96
N THR A 888 -24.47 41.34 24.47
CA THR A 888 -25.72 42.07 24.12
C THR A 888 -26.07 42.42 22.65
N LEU A 889 -27.24 41.90 22.24
CA LEU A 889 -28.32 42.62 21.52
C LEU A 889 -28.09 43.19 20.10
N LEU A 890 -26.88 43.28 19.59
CA LEU A 890 -26.66 43.69 18.19
C LEU A 890 -26.94 42.54 17.22
N VAL A 891 -27.81 42.80 16.25
CA VAL A 891 -28.34 41.84 15.27
C VAL A 891 -28.01 42.32 13.86
N ARG A 892 -27.45 41.43 13.03
CA ARG A 892 -27.23 41.63 11.59
C ARG A 892 -28.42 41.04 10.83
N ARG A 893 -28.88 41.73 9.78
CA ARG A 893 -29.77 41.14 8.78
C ARG A 893 -28.93 40.53 7.66
N LEU A 894 -29.17 39.26 7.32
CA LEU A 894 -28.58 38.60 6.15
C LEU A 894 -29.43 38.87 4.90
N SER A 895 -28.93 38.53 3.71
CA SER A 895 -29.60 38.89 2.45
C SER A 895 -30.89 38.09 2.18
N ASP A 896 -31.06 36.93 2.82
CA ASP A 896 -32.33 36.19 2.89
C ASP A 896 -33.39 36.84 3.81
N GLY A 897 -33.05 37.95 4.49
CA GLY A 897 -33.90 38.67 5.44
C GLY A 897 -33.84 38.16 6.88
N SER A 898 -33.14 37.05 7.14
CA SER A 898 -32.95 36.50 8.50
C SER A 898 -32.17 37.47 9.40
N GLN A 899 -32.32 37.30 10.72
CA GLN A 899 -31.76 38.20 11.73
C GLN A 899 -30.95 37.39 12.76
N VAL A 900 -29.62 37.58 12.72
CA VAL A 900 -28.64 36.78 13.47
C VAL A 900 -27.75 37.64 14.38
N SER A 901 -27.17 37.05 15.41
CA SER A 901 -26.20 37.71 16.30
C SER A 901 -25.03 38.37 15.53
N CYS A 902 -24.63 39.58 15.91
CA CYS A 902 -23.42 40.23 15.38
C CYS A 902 -22.10 39.57 15.83
N ASN A 903 -22.12 38.66 16.81
CA ASN A 903 -21.01 37.75 17.09
C ASN A 903 -21.15 36.50 16.21
N ASN A 904 -20.13 36.23 15.38
CA ASN A 904 -20.11 35.14 14.39
C ASN A 904 -20.19 33.75 15.02
N TRP A 905 -19.47 33.50 16.13
CA TRP A 905 -19.49 32.20 16.81
C TRP A 905 -20.89 31.89 17.37
N LYS A 906 -21.49 32.89 18.02
CA LYS A 906 -22.85 32.79 18.56
C LYS A 906 -23.89 32.61 17.44
N ALA A 907 -23.79 33.36 16.35
CA ALA A 907 -24.72 33.25 15.22
C ALA A 907 -24.60 31.91 14.48
N GLY A 908 -23.39 31.38 14.28
CA GLY A 908 -23.18 30.03 13.76
C GLY A 908 -23.88 28.98 14.63
N ASN A 909 -23.70 29.06 15.95
CA ASN A 909 -24.40 28.20 16.91
C ASN A 909 -25.91 28.46 17.03
N GLU A 910 -26.44 29.57 16.50
CA GLU A 910 -27.88 29.81 16.40
C GLU A 910 -28.46 29.16 15.13
N ILE A 911 -27.78 29.28 13.98
CA ILE A 911 -28.13 28.63 12.71
C ILE A 911 -28.06 27.10 12.81
N LEU A 912 -27.08 26.57 13.55
CA LEU A 912 -26.81 25.13 13.68
C LEU A 912 -27.67 24.40 14.75
N LYS A 913 -28.51 25.10 15.52
CA LYS A 913 -29.25 24.50 16.66
C LYS A 913 -30.49 23.71 16.30
N GLU A 914 -31.11 23.96 15.16
CA GLU A 914 -32.34 23.26 14.76
C GLU A 914 -32.02 21.86 14.19
N PRO A 915 -32.69 20.80 14.66
CA PRO A 915 -32.39 19.42 14.25
C PRO A 915 -32.68 19.18 12.77
N PHE A 916 -31.92 18.26 12.19
CA PHE A 916 -32.02 17.91 10.77
C PHE A 916 -32.86 16.64 10.59
N VAL A 917 -34.15 16.80 10.31
CA VAL A 917 -35.02 15.73 9.79
C VAL A 917 -35.56 16.22 8.46
N LEU A 918 -35.27 15.47 7.40
CA LEU A 918 -35.63 15.79 6.01
C LEU A 918 -36.38 14.59 5.42
N SER A 919 -37.29 14.82 4.49
CA SER A 919 -37.95 13.74 3.75
C SER A 919 -37.08 13.26 2.58
N ASP A 920 -37.29 12.02 2.14
CA ASP A 920 -36.47 11.37 1.10
C ASP A 920 -36.48 12.14 -0.24
N ALA A 921 -37.60 12.80 -0.55
CA ALA A 921 -37.72 13.68 -1.71
C ALA A 921 -36.79 14.92 -1.62
N VAL A 922 -36.55 15.44 -0.41
CA VAL A 922 -35.56 16.50 -0.18
C VAL A 922 -34.16 15.91 -0.22
N LEU A 923 -33.90 14.77 0.43
CA LEU A 923 -32.58 14.10 0.42
C LEU A 923 -32.11 13.81 -1.03
N SER A 924 -32.99 13.28 -1.88
CA SER A 924 -32.71 13.06 -3.30
C SER A 924 -32.40 14.34 -4.08
N LEU A 925 -32.92 15.50 -3.63
CA LEU A 925 -32.62 16.80 -4.22
C LEU A 925 -31.30 17.40 -3.69
N GLU A 926 -30.96 17.17 -2.41
CA GLU A 926 -29.63 17.50 -1.86
C GLU A 926 -28.54 16.77 -2.66
N ASP A 927 -28.70 15.47 -2.90
CA ASP A 927 -27.71 14.63 -3.59
C ASP A 927 -27.47 15.11 -5.02
N LYS A 928 -28.54 15.43 -5.75
CA LYS A 928 -28.52 15.99 -7.11
C LYS A 928 -27.96 17.42 -7.20
N THR A 929 -27.84 18.15 -6.08
CA THR A 929 -27.39 19.56 -6.04
C THR A 929 -26.06 19.77 -5.30
N SER A 930 -25.57 18.74 -4.61
CA SER A 930 -24.32 18.65 -3.84
C SER A 930 -23.12 19.40 -4.45
N GLU A 931 -22.85 19.19 -5.75
CA GLU A 931 -21.73 19.84 -6.44
C GLU A 931 -22.11 21.08 -7.28
N ASP A 932 -23.38 21.20 -7.70
CA ASP A 932 -23.83 22.31 -8.54
C ASP A 932 -23.99 23.62 -7.75
N ILE A 933 -24.72 23.56 -6.63
CA ILE A 933 -25.04 24.75 -5.83
C ILE A 933 -23.82 25.46 -5.25
N PRO A 934 -22.78 24.82 -4.68
CA PRO A 934 -21.65 25.56 -4.12
C PRO A 934 -20.80 26.22 -5.21
N VAL A 935 -20.65 25.60 -6.40
CA VAL A 935 -20.02 26.24 -7.57
C VAL A 935 -20.85 27.44 -8.05
N HIS A 936 -22.15 27.26 -8.20
CA HIS A 936 -23.07 28.30 -8.69
C HIS A 936 -23.19 29.48 -7.71
N ALA A 937 -23.09 29.25 -6.39
CA ALA A 937 -23.09 30.28 -5.35
C ALA A 937 -21.79 31.09 -5.30
N VAL A 938 -20.64 30.50 -5.66
CA VAL A 938 -19.36 31.21 -5.76
C VAL A 938 -19.22 31.97 -7.08
N LEU A 939 -19.75 31.44 -8.20
CA LEU A 939 -19.73 32.09 -9.50
C LEU A 939 -20.76 33.22 -9.65
N HIS A 940 -22.02 32.97 -9.27
CA HIS A 940 -23.17 33.81 -9.63
C HIS A 940 -23.92 34.37 -8.41
N GLY A 941 -23.46 34.07 -7.19
CA GLY A 941 -24.08 34.51 -5.93
C GLY A 941 -25.37 33.77 -5.58
N TRP A 942 -25.74 33.77 -4.30
CA TRP A 942 -26.90 33.01 -3.79
C TRP A 942 -28.25 33.48 -4.34
N ASP A 943 -28.39 34.74 -4.75
CA ASP A 943 -29.65 35.27 -5.27
C ASP A 943 -30.01 34.73 -6.67
N SER A 944 -29.00 34.28 -7.44
CA SER A 944 -29.21 33.52 -8.67
C SER A 944 -29.90 32.16 -8.43
N LEU A 945 -29.70 31.58 -7.23
CA LEU A 945 -30.26 30.29 -6.84
C LEU A 945 -31.60 30.41 -6.12
N ALA A 946 -31.86 31.55 -5.46
CA ALA A 946 -33.05 31.77 -4.63
C ALA A 946 -34.39 31.48 -5.36
N HIS A 947 -34.46 31.79 -6.66
CA HIS A 947 -35.64 31.60 -7.49
C HIS A 947 -35.65 30.27 -8.27
N SER A 948 -34.60 29.45 -8.16
CA SER A 948 -34.41 28.25 -8.98
C SER A 948 -35.17 27.00 -8.50
N GLY A 949 -35.93 27.08 -7.40
CA GLY A 949 -36.61 25.95 -6.76
C GLY A 949 -35.68 24.97 -6.02
N ARG A 950 -34.37 24.99 -6.29
CA ARG A 950 -33.37 24.04 -5.76
C ARG A 950 -32.85 24.37 -4.34
N MET A 951 -33.29 25.48 -3.74
CA MET A 951 -32.84 25.91 -2.41
C MET A 951 -33.55 25.15 -1.27
N THR A 952 -33.01 23.98 -0.95
CA THR A 952 -33.41 23.12 0.17
C THR A 952 -33.21 23.78 1.56
N PRO A 953 -33.70 23.17 2.66
CA PRO A 953 -33.41 23.65 4.02
C PRO A 953 -31.92 23.63 4.38
N LEU A 954 -31.14 22.63 3.91
CA LEU A 954 -29.69 22.62 4.16
C LEU A 954 -29.00 23.76 3.42
N TRP A 955 -29.26 23.94 2.13
CA TRP A 955 -28.65 25.01 1.35
C TRP A 955 -28.99 26.42 1.86
N ARG A 956 -30.15 26.60 2.50
CA ARG A 956 -30.48 27.84 3.23
C ARG A 956 -29.61 28.05 4.48
N LYS A 957 -29.37 27.01 5.29
CA LYS A 957 -28.41 27.10 6.42
C LYS A 957 -26.96 27.33 5.94
N VAL A 958 -26.54 26.67 4.86
CA VAL A 958 -25.21 26.87 4.25
C VAL A 958 -25.04 28.31 3.74
N ARG A 959 -26.05 28.88 3.07
CA ARG A 959 -26.09 30.29 2.67
C ARG A 959 -25.90 31.23 3.86
N GLN A 960 -26.63 31.01 4.96
CA GLN A 960 -26.52 31.85 6.16
C GLN A 960 -25.12 31.79 6.80
N LEU A 961 -24.49 30.61 6.83
CA LEU A 961 -23.11 30.44 7.32
C LEU A 961 -22.07 31.08 6.39
N ASP A 962 -22.26 31.01 5.06
CA ASP A 962 -21.40 31.68 4.08
C ASP A 962 -21.41 33.20 4.26
N GLU A 963 -22.60 33.82 4.24
CA GLU A 963 -22.77 35.27 4.40
C GLU A 963 -22.21 35.77 5.74
N LEU A 964 -22.31 34.96 6.80
CA LEU A 964 -21.78 35.27 8.12
C LEU A 964 -20.25 35.15 8.20
N CYS A 965 -19.66 34.04 7.71
CA CYS A 965 -18.29 33.63 8.02
C CYS A 965 -17.35 33.55 6.81
N PHE A 966 -17.79 33.07 5.65
CA PHE A 966 -16.91 32.62 4.54
C PHE A 966 -17.00 33.47 3.27
N SER A 967 -17.93 34.43 3.22
CA SER A 967 -18.17 35.38 2.12
C SER A 967 -16.98 36.25 1.69
N ALA A 968 -15.88 36.26 2.47
CA ALA A 968 -14.64 36.97 2.14
C ALA A 968 -13.40 36.04 2.05
N CYS A 969 -13.59 34.72 2.01
CA CYS A 969 -12.55 33.77 1.59
C CYS A 969 -12.25 33.94 0.09
N GLY A 970 -11.10 33.45 -0.37
CA GLY A 970 -10.82 33.29 -1.81
C GLY A 970 -11.83 32.36 -2.47
N GLN A 971 -12.01 32.46 -3.80
CA GLN A 971 -13.03 31.68 -4.53
C GLN A 971 -12.83 30.16 -4.36
N THR A 972 -11.59 29.70 -4.43
CA THR A 972 -11.16 28.31 -4.24
C THR A 972 -11.45 27.82 -2.81
N GLU A 973 -11.06 28.60 -1.80
CA GLU A 973 -11.29 28.32 -0.38
C GLU A 973 -12.78 28.29 -0.04
N ARG A 974 -13.54 29.28 -0.53
CA ARG A 974 -14.98 29.38 -0.31
C ARG A 974 -15.69 28.18 -0.93
N LEU A 975 -15.34 27.78 -2.16
CA LEU A 975 -15.91 26.59 -2.80
C LEU A 975 -15.63 25.31 -1.99
N ALA A 976 -14.38 25.10 -1.54
CA ALA A 976 -13.99 23.95 -0.72
C ALA A 976 -14.76 23.89 0.62
N VAL A 977 -14.92 25.04 1.29
CA VAL A 977 -15.66 25.16 2.56
C VAL A 977 -17.14 24.88 2.37
N LEU A 978 -17.80 25.48 1.37
CA LEU A 978 -19.25 25.32 1.17
C LEU A 978 -19.62 23.87 0.81
N PHE A 979 -18.82 23.21 -0.03
CA PHE A 979 -19.02 21.81 -0.40
C PHE A 979 -18.89 20.88 0.81
N ILE A 980 -17.82 21.00 1.61
CA ILE A 980 -17.63 20.13 2.78
C ILE A 980 -18.65 20.40 3.89
N ILE A 981 -19.03 21.67 4.14
CA ILE A 981 -20.09 21.97 5.12
C ILE A 981 -21.43 21.35 4.69
N HIS A 982 -21.77 21.36 3.39
CA HIS A 982 -22.98 20.69 2.89
C HIS A 982 -22.92 19.18 3.10
N LEU A 983 -21.82 18.51 2.73
CA LEU A 983 -21.67 17.06 2.93
C LEU A 983 -21.82 16.66 4.41
N LEU A 984 -21.22 17.43 5.33
CA LEU A 984 -21.35 17.19 6.78
C LEU A 984 -22.80 17.36 7.25
N MET A 985 -23.51 18.41 6.79
CA MET A 985 -24.93 18.59 7.11
C MET A 985 -25.80 17.47 6.53
N ARG A 986 -25.52 17.02 5.30
CA ARG A 986 -26.22 15.91 4.63
C ARG A 986 -26.05 14.58 5.36
N ALA A 987 -24.89 14.35 5.98
CA ALA A 987 -24.64 13.21 6.86
C ALA A 987 -25.24 13.33 8.27
N TYR A 988 -25.29 14.52 8.85
CA TYR A 988 -26.01 14.72 10.11
C TYR A 988 -27.54 14.65 9.94
N ALA A 989 -28.04 14.85 8.73
CA ALA A 989 -29.44 14.59 8.34
C ALA A 989 -29.73 13.12 7.99
N ASP A 990 -28.70 12.31 7.74
CA ASP A 990 -28.80 10.92 7.28
C ASP A 990 -27.60 10.08 7.76
N PRO A 991 -27.78 9.33 8.87
CA PRO A 991 -26.75 8.45 9.43
C PRO A 991 -26.30 7.30 8.49
N GLY A 992 -27.01 7.04 7.39
CA GLY A 992 -26.58 6.13 6.34
C GLY A 992 -25.40 6.70 5.55
N LEU A 993 -25.41 8.02 5.27
CA LEU A 993 -24.37 8.68 4.48
C LEU A 993 -23.03 8.78 5.22
N VAL A 994 -23.03 8.74 6.55
CA VAL A 994 -21.81 8.62 7.38
C VAL A 994 -21.05 7.30 7.13
N LYS A 995 -21.73 6.28 6.58
CA LYS A 995 -21.15 4.96 6.26
C LYS A 995 -20.69 4.85 4.79
N SER A 996 -20.96 5.84 3.95
CA SER A 996 -20.46 5.87 2.57
C SER A 996 -19.15 6.66 2.49
N ALA A 997 -18.27 6.31 1.55
CA ALA A 997 -16.92 6.87 1.43
C ALA A 997 -16.85 8.32 0.91
N VAL A 998 -17.96 9.08 1.03
CA VAL A 998 -18.13 10.43 0.48
C VAL A 998 -17.57 11.52 1.41
N ILE A 999 -17.40 11.23 2.70
CA ILE A 999 -16.91 12.20 3.70
C ILE A 999 -15.47 11.85 4.10
N PRO A 1000 -14.53 12.81 4.10
CA PRO A 1000 -13.18 12.55 4.55
C PRO A 1000 -13.16 12.08 6.01
N GLN A 1001 -12.54 10.94 6.30
CA GLN A 1001 -12.52 10.32 7.63
C GLN A 1001 -11.97 11.26 8.72
N TRP A 1002 -11.04 12.16 8.37
CA TRP A 1002 -10.48 13.18 9.25
C TRP A 1002 -11.46 14.32 9.62
N TYR A 1003 -12.58 14.46 8.90
CA TYR A 1003 -13.66 15.40 9.20
C TYR A 1003 -14.80 14.77 10.02
N LEU A 1004 -14.87 13.43 10.13
CA LEU A 1004 -15.78 12.78 11.07
C LEU A 1004 -15.43 13.14 12.52
N LYS A 1005 -16.39 13.02 13.45
CA LYS A 1005 -16.14 13.34 14.87
C LYS A 1005 -15.18 12.33 15.48
N SER A 1006 -14.11 12.81 16.11
CA SER A 1006 -13.23 11.99 16.94
C SER A 1006 -13.91 11.65 18.28
N PRO A 1007 -13.63 10.49 18.90
CA PRO A 1007 -14.08 10.21 20.28
C PRO A 1007 -13.66 11.28 21.30
N LEU A 1008 -12.55 11.99 21.04
CA LEU A 1008 -12.12 13.14 21.87
C LEU A 1008 -13.09 14.33 21.81
N GLN A 1009 -14.00 14.37 20.84
CA GLN A 1009 -15.04 15.40 20.68
C GLN A 1009 -16.40 15.00 21.29
N GLU A 1010 -16.52 13.84 21.96
CA GLU A 1010 -17.78 13.40 22.60
C GLU A 1010 -18.17 14.23 23.84
N ILE A 1011 -17.29 15.13 24.29
CA ILE A 1011 -17.62 16.17 25.28
C ILE A 1011 -18.72 17.11 24.75
N SER A 1012 -19.64 17.54 25.61
CA SER A 1012 -20.71 18.47 25.22
C SER A 1012 -20.14 19.85 24.86
N HIS A 1013 -20.37 20.31 23.62
CA HIS A 1013 -19.76 21.53 23.09
C HIS A 1013 -20.65 22.27 22.05
N ASP A 1014 -20.20 23.46 21.64
CA ASP A 1014 -20.88 24.33 20.66
C ASP A 1014 -20.81 23.75 19.22
N PRO A 1015 -21.95 23.54 18.52
CA PRO A 1015 -21.99 22.87 17.20
C PRO A 1015 -21.10 23.47 16.10
N SER A 1016 -20.75 24.75 16.16
CA SER A 1016 -19.83 25.37 15.19
C SER A 1016 -18.43 24.77 15.20
N ALA A 1017 -18.01 24.12 16.30
CA ALA A 1017 -16.70 23.49 16.39
C ALA A 1017 -16.55 22.27 15.47
N ASP A 1018 -17.64 21.59 15.10
CA ASP A 1018 -17.58 20.40 14.23
C ASP A 1018 -17.14 20.69 12.80
N TYR A 1019 -17.38 21.93 12.32
CA TYR A 1019 -17.26 22.36 10.93
C TYR A 1019 -15.90 23.04 10.60
N PHE A 1020 -14.84 22.68 11.33
CA PHE A 1020 -13.46 23.12 11.05
C PHE A 1020 -12.58 21.94 10.60
N ALA A 1021 -11.71 22.16 9.62
CA ALA A 1021 -10.99 21.05 8.96
C ALA A 1021 -10.05 20.26 9.88
N TRP A 1022 -9.35 20.91 10.80
CA TRP A 1022 -8.30 20.27 11.58
C TRP A 1022 -8.83 19.64 12.89
N PRO A 1023 -8.67 18.32 13.14
CA PRO A 1023 -9.19 17.65 14.34
C PRO A 1023 -8.70 18.25 15.66
N ALA A 1024 -7.43 18.66 15.74
CA ALA A 1024 -6.87 19.29 16.93
C ALA A 1024 -7.51 20.66 17.24
N LEU A 1025 -7.82 21.45 16.20
CA LEU A 1025 -8.54 22.71 16.34
C LEU A 1025 -9.98 22.47 16.84
N ARG A 1026 -10.68 21.48 16.26
CA ARG A 1026 -12.03 21.09 16.71
C ARG A 1026 -12.04 20.66 18.17
N TYR A 1027 -11.09 19.84 18.59
CA TYR A 1027 -10.92 19.45 20.00
C TYR A 1027 -10.68 20.67 20.90
N ARG A 1028 -9.78 21.60 20.51
CA ARG A 1028 -9.52 22.81 21.30
C ARG A 1028 -10.76 23.71 21.40
N PHE A 1029 -11.56 23.81 20.36
CA PHE A 1029 -12.84 24.55 20.38
C PHE A 1029 -13.92 23.85 21.19
N ALA A 1030 -13.91 22.51 21.27
CA ALA A 1030 -14.80 21.76 22.14
C ALA A 1030 -14.45 21.94 23.63
N VAL A 1031 -13.15 22.02 23.96
CA VAL A 1031 -12.67 22.21 25.34
C VAL A 1031 -12.70 23.67 25.81
N SER A 1032 -12.37 24.64 24.93
CA SER A 1032 -12.18 26.05 25.28
C SER A 1032 -12.80 27.04 24.27
N PRO A 1033 -14.10 26.96 23.94
CA PRO A 1033 -14.73 27.78 22.90
C PRO A 1033 -14.63 29.28 23.19
N HIS A 1034 -14.73 29.68 24.47
CA HIS A 1034 -14.73 31.09 24.87
C HIS A 1034 -13.40 31.83 24.62
N GLN A 1035 -12.28 31.12 24.40
CA GLN A 1035 -11.01 31.73 24.02
C GLN A 1035 -11.01 32.22 22.55
N TYR A 1036 -11.82 31.61 21.68
CA TYR A 1036 -11.79 31.85 20.22
C TYR A 1036 -13.09 32.41 19.65
N CYS A 1037 -14.18 32.44 20.44
CA CYS A 1037 -15.52 32.93 20.04
C CYS A 1037 -15.64 34.42 19.66
N GLY A 1038 -14.53 35.15 19.50
CA GLY A 1038 -14.52 36.56 19.10
C GLY A 1038 -14.40 36.72 17.58
N ASN A 1039 -15.05 37.74 17.01
CA ASN A 1039 -15.02 38.00 15.56
C ASN A 1039 -13.59 38.22 14.98
N MET A 1040 -12.62 38.57 15.83
CA MET A 1040 -11.20 38.65 15.44
C MET A 1040 -10.64 37.32 14.95
N PHE A 1041 -11.03 36.19 15.54
CA PHE A 1041 -10.64 34.86 15.05
C PHE A 1041 -11.17 34.65 13.62
N TRP A 1042 -12.47 34.88 13.41
CA TRP A 1042 -13.12 34.72 12.11
C TRP A 1042 -12.56 35.65 11.03
N HIS A 1043 -12.14 36.86 11.40
CA HIS A 1043 -11.50 37.83 10.50
C HIS A 1043 -10.15 37.32 10.01
N MET A 1044 -9.27 36.85 10.91
CA MET A 1044 -7.98 36.27 10.56
C MET A 1044 -8.16 34.94 9.79
N PHE A 1045 -9.09 34.09 10.22
CA PHE A 1045 -9.30 32.76 9.65
C PHE A 1045 -9.70 32.82 8.17
N LYS A 1046 -10.69 33.65 7.81
CA LYS A 1046 -11.16 33.75 6.41
C LYS A 1046 -10.14 34.45 5.49
N GLU A 1047 -9.30 35.31 6.03
CA GLU A 1047 -8.27 36.02 5.26
C GLU A 1047 -7.02 35.17 5.01
N HIS A 1048 -6.70 34.23 5.91
CA HIS A 1048 -5.46 33.43 5.85
C HIS A 1048 -5.64 31.93 5.56
N LEU A 1049 -6.88 31.40 5.56
CA LEU A 1049 -7.17 30.05 5.06
C LEU A 1049 -6.74 29.94 3.59
N ARG A 1050 -6.07 28.86 3.22
CA ARG A 1050 -5.65 28.56 1.84
C ARG A 1050 -5.84 27.08 1.51
N ILE A 1051 -6.36 26.80 0.32
CA ILE A 1051 -6.31 25.46 -0.27
C ILE A 1051 -5.07 25.37 -1.16
N VAL A 1052 -4.25 24.34 -0.98
CA VAL A 1052 -3.09 24.05 -1.86
C VAL A 1052 -3.61 23.58 -3.21
N TRP A 1053 -3.85 24.54 -4.09
CA TRP A 1053 -4.36 24.35 -5.45
C TRP A 1053 -3.45 25.10 -6.44
N PRO A 1054 -2.71 24.40 -7.33
CA PRO A 1054 -1.72 25.03 -8.21
C PRO A 1054 -2.29 25.51 -9.56
N TYR A 1055 -3.61 25.46 -9.74
CA TYR A 1055 -4.32 25.79 -10.98
C TYR A 1055 -5.27 26.98 -10.76
N ASP A 1056 -5.98 27.43 -11.80
CA ASP A 1056 -6.92 28.55 -11.68
C ASP A 1056 -8.22 28.09 -10.98
N PHE A 1057 -9.02 29.06 -10.50
CA PHE A 1057 -10.34 28.75 -9.93
C PHE A 1057 -11.28 28.08 -10.95
N ARG A 1058 -11.08 28.35 -12.25
CA ARG A 1058 -11.83 27.71 -13.35
C ARG A 1058 -11.63 26.20 -13.42
N ASP A 1059 -10.48 25.71 -12.96
CA ASP A 1059 -10.13 24.28 -12.98
C ASP A 1059 -10.73 23.52 -11.79
N CYS A 1060 -11.38 24.22 -10.85
CA CYS A 1060 -12.04 23.61 -9.68
C CYS A 1060 -13.35 22.88 -10.04
N TYR A 1061 -13.95 23.21 -11.19
CA TYR A 1061 -15.28 22.74 -11.60
C TYR A 1061 -15.37 22.41 -13.09
N VAL A 1062 -16.34 21.58 -13.44
CA VAL A 1062 -16.70 21.23 -14.82
C VAL A 1062 -18.14 21.66 -15.06
N ARG A 1063 -18.41 22.33 -16.19
CA ARG A 1063 -19.77 22.78 -16.54
C ARG A 1063 -20.43 21.80 -17.51
N ASN A 1064 -21.60 21.27 -17.14
CA ASN A 1064 -22.47 20.56 -18.07
C ASN A 1064 -23.20 21.58 -18.96
N VAL A 1065 -22.80 21.66 -20.24
CA VAL A 1065 -23.36 22.63 -21.20
C VAL A 1065 -24.81 22.31 -21.58
N GLN A 1066 -25.25 21.06 -21.47
CA GLN A 1066 -26.60 20.61 -21.85
C GLN A 1066 -27.63 20.84 -20.73
N LEU A 1067 -27.24 20.60 -19.47
CA LEU A 1067 -28.10 20.80 -18.30
C LEU A 1067 -27.95 22.17 -17.65
N GLY A 1068 -26.94 22.96 -18.04
CA GLY A 1068 -26.60 24.26 -17.46
C GLY A 1068 -25.89 24.20 -16.10
N THR A 1069 -25.82 23.02 -15.50
CA THR A 1069 -25.27 22.75 -14.15
C THR A 1069 -23.74 22.66 -14.13
N TYR A 1070 -23.21 22.61 -12.91
CA TYR A 1070 -21.80 22.43 -12.59
C TYR A 1070 -21.59 21.16 -11.75
N GLY A 1071 -20.37 20.62 -11.81
CA GLY A 1071 -19.85 19.61 -10.87
C GLY A 1071 -18.40 19.93 -10.52
N LEU A 1072 -17.82 19.29 -9.51
CA LEU A 1072 -16.41 19.48 -9.16
C LEU A 1072 -15.49 18.70 -10.10
N SER A 1073 -14.34 19.27 -10.43
CA SER A 1073 -13.29 18.53 -11.14
C SER A 1073 -12.71 17.43 -10.23
N SER A 1074 -12.25 16.32 -10.80
CA SER A 1074 -11.71 15.19 -10.00
C SER A 1074 -10.53 15.62 -9.13
N LEU A 1075 -9.56 16.32 -9.72
CA LEU A 1075 -8.38 16.84 -9.04
C LEU A 1075 -8.73 17.81 -7.90
N PHE A 1076 -9.76 18.64 -8.07
CA PHE A 1076 -10.20 19.54 -7.01
C PHE A 1076 -10.96 18.79 -5.92
N ARG A 1077 -11.83 17.81 -6.28
CA ARG A 1077 -12.49 16.92 -5.32
C ARG A 1077 -11.45 16.20 -4.46
N GLU A 1078 -10.43 15.59 -5.07
CA GLU A 1078 -9.30 14.95 -4.38
C GLU A 1078 -8.55 15.91 -3.46
N SER A 1079 -8.25 17.12 -3.93
CA SER A 1079 -7.58 18.17 -3.13
C SER A 1079 -8.40 18.57 -1.91
N VAL A 1080 -9.71 18.76 -2.05
CA VAL A 1080 -10.62 19.14 -0.97
C VAL A 1080 -10.78 18.01 0.06
N HIS A 1081 -10.72 16.74 -0.35
CA HIS A 1081 -10.76 15.58 0.56
C HIS A 1081 -9.42 15.31 1.28
N ASN A 1082 -8.34 16.01 0.93
CA ASN A 1082 -7.01 15.82 1.51
C ASN A 1082 -6.67 16.93 2.54
N LEU A 1083 -6.63 16.59 3.85
CA LEU A 1083 -6.29 17.52 4.93
C LEU A 1083 -4.93 18.24 4.75
N ARG A 1084 -4.00 17.67 3.97
CA ARG A 1084 -2.71 18.33 3.67
C ARG A 1084 -2.85 19.54 2.74
N CYS A 1085 -3.92 19.57 1.93
CA CYS A 1085 -4.22 20.72 1.08
C CYS A 1085 -4.91 21.85 1.86
N TRP A 1086 -5.50 21.58 3.02
CA TRP A 1086 -6.03 22.62 3.91
C TRP A 1086 -4.87 23.23 4.71
N THR A 1087 -4.59 24.52 4.49
CA THR A 1087 -3.46 25.23 5.12
C THR A 1087 -3.87 26.63 5.59
N MET A 1088 -3.04 27.23 6.45
CA MET A 1088 -3.20 28.57 6.99
C MET A 1088 -1.91 29.37 6.77
N GLU A 1089 -2.00 30.62 6.30
CA GLU A 1089 -0.83 31.49 6.10
C GLU A 1089 -0.11 31.81 7.44
N PRO A 1090 1.22 31.97 7.45
CA PRO A 1090 2.00 32.27 8.66
C PRO A 1090 1.47 33.45 9.49
N ASP A 1091 0.99 34.50 8.83
CA ASP A 1091 0.46 35.73 9.43
C ASP A 1091 -0.68 35.48 10.46
N PHE A 1092 -1.43 34.40 10.30
CA PHE A 1092 -2.46 33.99 11.26
C PHE A 1092 -1.88 33.65 12.64
N PHE A 1093 -0.73 32.98 12.66
CA PHE A 1093 -0.09 32.48 13.88
C PHE A 1093 0.70 33.55 14.63
N ASP A 1094 0.95 34.72 14.02
CA ASP A 1094 1.41 35.90 14.76
C ASP A 1094 0.32 36.42 15.73
N ARG A 1095 -0.96 36.12 15.46
CA ARG A 1095 -2.09 36.45 16.34
C ARG A 1095 -2.54 35.32 17.24
N PHE A 1096 -2.44 34.07 16.77
CA PHE A 1096 -2.82 32.85 17.51
C PHE A 1096 -1.69 31.80 17.48
N PRO A 1097 -0.52 32.07 18.10
CA PRO A 1097 0.65 31.21 18.03
C PRO A 1097 0.44 29.82 18.65
N GLU A 1098 -0.49 29.71 19.62
CA GLU A 1098 -0.86 28.43 20.24
C GLU A 1098 -1.54 27.47 19.26
N LEU A 1099 -2.20 27.98 18.22
CA LEU A 1099 -2.88 27.19 17.20
C LEU A 1099 -1.93 26.61 16.13
N ARG A 1100 -0.65 26.99 16.14
CA ARG A 1100 0.34 26.56 15.13
C ARG A 1100 0.68 25.07 15.18
N GLN A 1101 0.34 24.40 16.27
CA GLN A 1101 0.44 22.94 16.41
C GLN A 1101 -0.86 22.21 16.03
N ASP A 1102 -1.98 22.93 15.91
CA ASP A 1102 -3.28 22.36 15.60
C ASP A 1102 -3.63 22.40 14.10
N MET A 1103 -2.94 23.23 13.32
CA MET A 1103 -3.23 23.50 11.92
C MET A 1103 -2.00 23.38 11.01
N SER A 1104 -2.21 22.84 9.81
CA SER A 1104 -1.22 22.83 8.72
C SER A 1104 -0.87 24.26 8.31
N HIS A 1105 0.42 24.57 8.15
CA HIS A 1105 0.88 25.89 7.70
C HIS A 1105 2.01 25.75 6.67
N THR A 1106 2.10 26.74 5.77
CA THR A 1106 3.09 26.76 4.68
C THR A 1106 4.28 27.64 5.03
N GLU A 1107 5.51 27.13 4.85
CA GLU A 1107 6.75 27.90 5.00
C GLU A 1107 7.12 28.71 3.74
N VAL A 1108 6.16 28.92 2.84
CA VAL A 1108 6.36 29.55 1.54
C VAL A 1108 6.27 31.08 1.67
N PRO A 1109 7.28 31.86 1.19
CA PRO A 1109 7.22 33.32 1.23
C PRO A 1109 6.02 33.91 0.48
N ARG A 1110 5.54 35.07 0.94
CA ARG A 1110 4.31 35.76 0.48
C ARG A 1110 4.17 36.01 -1.04
N ASP A 1111 5.26 35.89 -1.81
CA ASP A 1111 5.31 36.22 -3.24
C ASP A 1111 5.07 35.03 -4.19
N ALA A 1112 4.99 33.79 -3.69
CA ALA A 1112 4.90 32.59 -4.51
C ALA A 1112 3.48 31.99 -4.67
N ILE A 1113 2.47 32.57 -4.03
CA ILE A 1113 1.05 32.23 -4.26
C ILE A 1113 0.43 33.34 -5.12
N PRO A 1114 -0.12 33.05 -6.32
CA PRO A 1114 -0.74 34.06 -7.16
C PRO A 1114 -1.98 34.69 -6.49
N ARG A 1115 -1.84 35.91 -5.95
CA ARG A 1115 -2.99 36.69 -5.48
C ARG A 1115 -3.81 37.14 -6.69
N SER A 1116 -4.88 36.42 -6.97
CA SER A 1116 -5.94 36.87 -7.89
C SER A 1116 -6.53 38.19 -7.38
N ARG A 1117 -6.18 39.29 -8.07
CA ARG A 1117 -6.79 40.59 -7.80
C ARG A 1117 -8.21 40.58 -8.36
N VAL A 1118 -9.19 40.49 -7.48
CA VAL A 1118 -10.58 40.81 -7.81
C VAL A 1118 -10.66 42.31 -8.16
N PRO A 1119 -11.38 42.70 -9.23
CA PRO A 1119 -11.70 44.11 -9.52
C PRO A 1119 -12.53 44.80 -8.43
#